data_AF-A0A2D5GF30-F1
#
_entry.id   AF-A0A2D5GF30-F1
#
_cell.length_a   1.000
_cell.length_b   1.000
_cell.length_c   1.000
_cell.angle_alpha   90.00
_cell.angle_beta   90.00
_cell.angle_gamma   90.00
#
_symmetry.space_group_name_H-M   'P 1'
#
loop_
_entity.id
_entity.type
_entity.pdbx_description
1 polymer ?
#
loop_
_entity_poly.entity_id
_entity_poly.type
_entity_poly.pdbx_seq_one_letter_code
_entity_poly.pdbx_strand_id
1 'polypeptide(L)'
;MATVSEQIQQVYIGLLGRAADLPGLEYWKQEIEQGALSLEQLRANIVNEQPEYATGLGALSRASVIVELYSRMFNRVPASNEVGYWAEEGGSTVDIDLLVFALVNGADQQDSLVLSMKTAAAEQYTNAAGDNYDPTAATDAVKDVGLSVPGITVAFTDADATGAADEYQGTDNNDFFSATGGIENSDATLDSEDTLADNNLNDEDILSITSATDIIEMASLISGIETINISLSSSIPSTINLDGIVGFGTTINVTNAGDSASDSVLLLNVPGDVKLITGDKINTVSAMIEGKDAVLDLSAATNIQLQNLDENDVTIITSDGAQVSLDGTSGRTDSVTLQSTGTVSIESEETDQVEILKLSGNNGDVLYLLDSEGYLPTEVVFSGSSNITLGLTLDQVTGLSSLDTSSSLATTTIRLLSGGTGDFSNLNVDFIEFASAEGAGTYSLSQRQGILLSSDLGSAITFDTPTDGAADSINISVAASQTGSIDVSDFEVINLSSVSNAVELSALTGSESGSIVNISGSQNVTLASITAQGVNANHLTGNLTITQSELLTSMTGGSGDDTFTIVGGDFALDAGSGTDALLFTDTLDLSANTIDIINVEKMQITADAAASVTLNSSELDNKPIILSGTGEKDTFIINMDESSLNLSSLNVDSDTVSISINGADLTTRELTIVGSGVGDVITGNSSDDTLTPGEGADRVSGLGGDDMIDLAESEAAADIVVLSSVNVQGVDSIDSFNVQNDIIAWQNTDLTAESNVPSGSNLQFAYTDTALISAGGSTFTLGASSSEFSIVELNTTLDDDIELTKSSTGSDLLQALSEDSTPVSGIQVNAADDKVGLISYQNNNAYLWHLEQSGSSDALVMAEDIQLVAVLYDVGQGELSSSNFIVA
;
A
#
# COMPACT_ATOMS: atom_id res chain seq x y z
N MET A 1 75.37 10.99 15.79
CA MET A 1 74.75 12.28 15.42
C MET A 1 73.59 11.93 14.51
N ALA A 2 72.42 12.52 14.74
CA ALA A 2 71.25 12.30 13.91
C ALA A 2 71.53 12.69 12.46
N THR A 3 70.99 11.92 11.51
CA THR A 3 70.98 12.24 10.09
C THR A 3 70.07 13.44 9.81
N VAL A 4 70.19 14.05 8.62
CA VAL A 4 69.31 15.15 8.22
C VAL A 4 67.84 14.72 8.23
N SER A 5 67.53 13.49 7.81
CA SER A 5 66.19 12.89 7.88
C SER A 5 65.66 12.83 9.31
N GLU A 6 66.44 12.24 10.22
CA GLU A 6 66.08 12.12 11.64
C GLU A 6 65.86 13.50 12.28
N GLN A 7 66.68 14.50 11.94
CA GLN A 7 66.53 15.87 12.43
C GLN A 7 65.26 16.56 11.91
N ILE A 8 64.85 16.29 10.66
CA ILE A 8 63.58 16.78 10.11
C ILE A 8 62.41 16.10 10.82
N GLN A 9 62.47 14.79 11.04
CA GLN A 9 61.42 14.06 11.76
C GLN A 9 61.26 14.55 13.20
N GLN A 10 62.36 14.82 13.92
CA GLN A 10 62.30 15.40 15.27
C GLN A 10 61.61 16.78 15.30
N VAL A 11 61.77 17.57 14.23
CA VAL A 11 61.07 18.86 14.09
C VAL A 11 59.58 18.65 13.88
N TYR A 12 59.17 17.69 13.03
CA TYR A 12 57.76 17.36 12.80
C TYR A 12 57.10 16.79 14.06
N ILE A 13 57.76 15.88 14.77
CA ILE A 13 57.31 15.35 16.06
C ILE A 13 57.09 16.47 17.07
N GLY A 14 58.08 17.35 17.27
CA GLY A 14 57.97 18.44 18.24
C GLY A 14 56.91 19.48 17.87
N LEU A 15 56.98 20.06 16.67
CA LEU A 15 56.13 21.21 16.30
C LEU A 15 54.73 20.81 15.84
N LEU A 16 54.57 19.63 15.24
CA LEU A 16 53.30 19.20 14.64
C LEU A 16 52.71 17.94 15.30
N GLY A 17 53.48 17.18 16.09
CA GLY A 17 52.98 16.01 16.81
C GLY A 17 52.82 14.74 15.97
N ARG A 18 53.41 14.71 14.76
CA ARG A 18 53.24 13.61 13.79
C ARG A 18 54.52 13.35 12.99
N ALA A 19 54.56 12.22 12.28
CA ALA A 19 55.59 11.95 11.28
C ALA A 19 55.43 12.86 10.04
N ALA A 20 56.54 13.15 9.33
CA ALA A 20 56.51 13.87 8.06
C ALA A 20 55.90 13.01 6.93
N ASP A 21 55.29 13.63 5.93
CA ASP A 21 54.94 12.94 4.69
C ASP A 21 56.20 12.69 3.85
N LEU A 22 56.21 11.62 3.04
CA LEU A 22 57.41 11.21 2.31
C LEU A 22 57.87 12.25 1.27
N PRO A 23 56.98 12.84 0.45
CA PRO A 23 57.38 13.90 -0.48
C PRO A 23 57.95 15.14 0.22
N GLY A 24 57.32 15.58 1.30
CA GLY A 24 57.77 16.72 2.11
C GLY A 24 59.12 16.47 2.79
N LEU A 25 59.31 15.29 3.39
CA LEU A 25 60.56 14.88 4.01
C LEU A 25 61.72 14.90 3.00
N GLU A 26 61.52 14.30 1.82
CA GLU A 26 62.56 14.25 0.78
C GLU A 26 62.89 15.64 0.22
N TYR A 27 61.89 16.52 0.04
CA TYR A 27 62.13 17.91 -0.35
C TYR A 27 63.02 18.64 0.66
N TRP A 28 62.65 18.63 1.96
CA TRP A 28 63.41 19.33 2.99
C TRP A 28 64.82 18.78 3.13
N LYS A 29 64.96 17.45 3.11
CA LYS A 29 66.24 16.75 3.16
C LYS A 29 67.14 17.16 1.99
N GLN A 30 66.60 17.16 0.77
CA GLN A 30 67.34 17.53 -0.43
C GLN A 30 67.85 18.98 -0.38
N GLU A 31 67.00 19.93 0.01
CA GLU A 31 67.36 21.35 0.07
C GLU A 31 68.39 21.64 1.18
N ILE A 32 68.31 20.92 2.30
CA ILE A 32 69.25 21.06 3.41
C ILE A 32 70.61 20.44 3.07
N GLU A 33 70.64 19.25 2.46
CA GLU A 33 71.89 18.57 2.07
C GLU A 33 72.65 19.34 0.97
N GLN A 34 71.93 20.06 0.10
CA GLN A 34 72.53 20.94 -0.91
C GLN A 34 72.94 22.32 -0.36
N GLY A 35 72.62 22.62 0.89
CA GLY A 35 72.90 23.91 1.54
C GLY A 35 72.08 25.08 1.01
N ALA A 36 70.98 24.81 0.29
CA ALA A 36 70.04 25.82 -0.19
C ALA A 36 69.16 26.34 0.96
N LEU A 37 68.83 25.47 1.91
CA LEU A 37 68.14 25.77 3.16
C LEU A 37 68.89 25.20 4.36
N SER A 38 68.56 25.69 5.54
CA SER A 38 69.07 25.20 6.83
C SER A 38 67.92 24.63 7.66
N LEU A 39 68.25 23.78 8.63
CA LEU A 39 67.27 23.29 9.61
C LEU A 39 66.58 24.42 10.37
N GLU A 40 67.27 25.55 10.58
CA GLU A 40 66.67 26.76 11.17
C GLU A 40 65.56 27.32 10.29
N GLN A 41 65.80 27.42 8.98
CA GLN A 41 64.79 27.89 8.03
C GLN A 41 63.60 26.93 7.91
N LEU A 42 63.80 25.61 8.05
CA LEU A 42 62.71 24.65 8.14
C LEU A 42 61.83 24.89 9.37
N ARG A 43 62.43 24.99 10.56
CA ARG A 43 61.65 25.21 11.81
C ARG A 43 60.90 26.54 11.76
N ALA A 44 61.56 27.59 11.31
CA ALA A 44 60.93 28.89 11.11
C ALA A 44 59.80 28.82 10.07
N ASN A 45 59.94 28.05 8.98
CA ASN A 45 58.86 27.84 8.02
C ASN A 45 57.65 27.15 8.65
N ILE A 46 57.87 26.11 9.47
CA ILE A 46 56.76 25.40 10.13
C ILE A 46 55.97 26.34 11.05
N VAL A 47 56.65 27.11 11.89
CA VAL A 47 56.01 28.02 12.85
C VAL A 47 55.30 29.20 12.18
N ASN A 48 55.83 29.70 11.05
CA ASN A 48 55.27 30.89 10.39
C ASN A 48 54.24 30.57 9.30
N GLU A 49 54.33 29.42 8.63
CA GLU A 49 53.59 29.15 7.40
C GLU A 49 52.64 27.95 7.48
N GLN A 50 52.75 27.06 8.48
CA GLN A 50 51.91 25.85 8.54
C GLN A 50 50.62 26.08 9.34
N PRO A 51 49.42 25.90 8.73
CA PRO A 51 48.15 26.10 9.42
C PRO A 51 47.98 25.20 10.65
N GLU A 52 48.48 23.96 10.56
CA GLU A 52 48.41 22.96 11.62
C GLU A 52 49.16 23.39 12.88
N TYR A 53 50.30 24.09 12.72
CA TYR A 53 50.99 24.71 13.85
C TYR A 53 50.15 25.85 14.44
N ALA A 54 49.61 26.74 13.61
CA ALA A 54 48.84 27.90 14.06
C ALA A 54 47.57 27.52 14.84
N THR A 55 46.88 26.45 14.45
CA THR A 55 45.69 25.93 15.14
C THR A 55 46.01 24.98 16.29
N GLY A 56 47.20 24.36 16.28
CA GLY A 56 47.70 23.46 17.31
C GLY A 56 48.61 24.18 18.30
N LEU A 57 49.91 23.85 18.26
CA LEU A 57 50.90 24.31 19.25
C LEU A 57 51.00 25.84 19.34
N GLY A 58 50.81 26.56 18.23
CA GLY A 58 50.86 28.02 18.15
C GLY A 58 49.70 28.75 18.83
N ALA A 59 48.58 28.08 19.13
CA ALA A 59 47.44 28.66 19.82
C ALA A 59 47.56 28.62 21.36
N LEU A 60 48.54 27.85 21.88
CA LEU A 60 48.70 27.58 23.30
C LEU A 60 49.50 28.67 24.02
N SER A 61 49.29 28.78 25.34
CA SER A 61 50.16 29.59 26.21
C SER A 61 51.58 28.99 26.23
N ARG A 62 52.61 29.79 26.45
CA ARG A 62 54.00 29.28 26.46
C ARG A 62 54.20 28.12 27.46
N ALA A 63 53.60 28.19 28.64
CA ALA A 63 53.66 27.11 29.63
C ALA A 63 52.99 25.82 29.10
N SER A 64 51.84 25.95 28.46
CA SER A 64 51.14 24.83 27.81
C SER A 64 51.92 24.26 26.62
N VAL A 65 52.59 25.11 25.83
CA VAL A 65 53.49 24.67 24.74
C VAL A 65 54.64 23.83 25.26
N ILE A 66 55.21 24.18 26.42
CA ILE A 66 56.31 23.40 27.02
C ILE A 66 55.81 22.03 27.46
N VAL A 67 54.65 21.95 28.12
CA VAL A 67 54.04 20.67 28.50
C VAL A 67 53.79 19.80 27.26
N GLU A 68 53.22 20.39 26.22
CA GLU A 68 52.92 19.71 24.97
C GLU A 68 54.18 19.23 24.23
N LEU A 69 55.25 20.03 24.21
CA LEU A 69 56.53 19.65 23.61
C LEU A 69 57.18 18.46 24.32
N TYR A 70 57.15 18.43 25.65
CA TYR A 70 57.67 17.31 26.43
C TYR A 70 56.84 16.04 26.23
N SER A 71 55.51 16.16 26.12
CA SER A 71 54.64 15.03 25.76
C SER A 71 55.01 14.48 24.38
N ARG A 72 55.03 15.33 23.34
CA ARG A 72 55.33 14.92 21.97
C ARG A 72 56.73 14.33 21.79
N MET A 73 57.74 14.90 22.43
CA MET A 73 59.13 14.50 22.21
C MET A 73 59.58 13.38 23.14
N PHE A 74 59.07 13.33 24.36
CA PHE A 74 59.61 12.47 25.44
C PHE A 74 58.55 11.60 26.12
N ASN A 75 57.27 11.70 25.72
CA ASN A 75 56.16 10.95 26.31
C ASN A 75 56.06 11.11 27.84
N ARG A 76 56.35 12.32 28.36
CA ARG A 76 56.26 12.63 29.79
C ARG A 76 55.80 14.05 30.05
N VAL A 77 55.29 14.28 31.25
CA VAL A 77 54.99 15.62 31.77
C VAL A 77 56.30 16.24 32.32
N PRO A 78 56.64 17.50 31.96
CA PRO A 78 57.80 18.19 32.54
C PRO A 78 57.56 18.53 34.01
N ALA A 79 58.62 18.45 34.83
CA ALA A 79 58.55 18.87 36.22
C ALA A 79 58.31 20.39 36.32
N SER A 80 57.68 20.84 37.41
CA SER A 80 57.29 22.25 37.60
C SER A 80 58.46 23.24 37.45
N ASN A 81 59.69 22.86 37.85
CA ASN A 81 60.89 23.66 37.65
C ASN A 81 61.38 23.71 36.19
N GLU A 82 61.16 22.65 35.40
CA GLU A 82 61.47 22.64 33.96
C GLU A 82 60.51 23.57 33.20
N VAL A 83 59.21 23.50 33.52
CA VAL A 83 58.21 24.44 32.97
C VAL A 83 58.56 25.88 33.35
N GLY A 84 58.86 26.14 34.63
CA GLY A 84 59.26 27.47 35.10
C GLY A 84 60.51 28.01 34.38
N TYR A 85 61.52 27.17 34.16
CA TYR A 85 62.74 27.57 33.47
C TYR A 85 62.49 27.99 32.01
N TRP A 86 61.74 27.20 31.26
CA TRP A 86 61.47 27.45 29.83
C TRP A 86 60.38 28.51 29.59
N ALA A 87 59.42 28.64 30.51
CA ALA A 87 58.32 29.58 30.39
C ALA A 87 58.68 30.98 30.90
N GLU A 88 59.38 31.09 32.02
CA GLU A 88 59.49 32.33 32.79
C GLU A 88 60.93 32.79 33.08
N GLU A 89 61.89 31.86 33.16
CA GLU A 89 63.28 32.19 33.52
C GLU A 89 64.19 32.28 32.27
N GLY A 90 65.42 31.76 32.37
CA GLY A 90 66.45 31.90 31.32
C GLY A 90 66.06 31.32 29.97
N GLY A 91 65.16 30.33 29.94
CA GLY A 91 64.64 29.72 28.71
C GLY A 91 63.51 30.49 28.05
N SER A 92 62.92 31.50 28.70
CA SER A 92 61.80 32.29 28.15
C SER A 92 62.13 33.06 26.87
N THR A 93 63.42 33.34 26.63
CA THR A 93 63.92 34.07 25.46
C THR A 93 64.19 33.19 24.24
N VAL A 94 64.02 31.88 24.36
CA VAL A 94 64.19 30.93 23.24
C VAL A 94 62.88 30.84 22.45
N ASP A 95 62.91 31.22 21.19
CA ASP A 95 61.76 31.10 20.29
C ASP A 95 61.31 29.63 20.16
N ILE A 96 60.00 29.38 20.01
CA ILE A 96 59.42 28.02 20.04
C ILE A 96 59.98 27.14 18.92
N ASP A 97 60.27 27.71 17.75
CA ASP A 97 60.90 27.01 16.64
C ASP A 97 62.31 26.51 17.01
N LEU A 98 63.07 27.27 17.82
CA LEU A 98 64.38 26.88 18.33
C LEU A 98 64.28 25.97 19.57
N LEU A 99 63.18 26.08 20.33
CA LEU A 99 62.98 25.34 21.57
C LEU A 99 63.01 23.83 21.37
N VAL A 100 62.47 23.31 20.26
CA VAL A 100 62.56 21.87 19.91
C VAL A 100 64.01 21.40 19.94
N PHE A 101 64.93 22.11 19.28
CA PHE A 101 66.35 21.74 19.30
C PHE A 101 67.04 22.03 20.63
N ALA A 102 66.61 23.04 21.38
CA ALA A 102 67.10 23.24 22.74
C ALA A 102 66.75 22.04 23.63
N LEU A 103 65.55 21.48 23.48
CA LEU A 103 65.09 20.27 24.18
C LEU A 103 65.82 19.02 23.68
N VAL A 104 65.98 18.82 22.36
CA VAL A 104 66.77 17.69 21.82
C VAL A 104 68.19 17.69 22.40
N ASN A 105 68.85 18.85 22.46
CA ASN A 105 70.23 18.96 22.93
C ASN A 105 70.36 18.90 24.46
N GLY A 106 69.30 19.30 25.18
CA GLY A 106 69.23 19.29 26.64
C GLY A 106 68.64 18.00 27.23
N ALA A 107 68.11 17.13 26.39
CA ALA A 107 67.49 15.86 26.78
C ALA A 107 68.46 15.00 27.58
N ASP A 108 67.98 14.43 28.69
CA ASP A 108 68.73 13.44 29.42
C ASP A 108 68.78 12.09 28.66
N GLN A 109 69.34 11.06 29.29
CA GLN A 109 69.50 9.76 28.62
C GLN A 109 68.16 9.08 28.27
N GLN A 110 67.11 9.26 29.08
CA GLN A 110 65.80 8.64 28.86
C GLN A 110 65.02 9.41 27.80
N ASP A 111 64.98 10.72 27.92
CA ASP A 111 64.35 11.62 26.94
C ASP A 111 64.96 11.43 25.55
N SER A 112 66.29 11.32 25.47
CA SER A 112 67.01 11.06 24.22
C SER A 112 66.65 9.71 23.61
N LEU A 113 66.37 8.69 24.44
CA LEU A 113 66.00 7.35 23.98
C LEU A 113 64.56 7.32 23.46
N VAL A 114 63.61 7.92 24.19
CA VAL A 114 62.21 8.05 23.74
C VAL A 114 62.14 8.82 22.43
N LEU A 115 62.82 9.96 22.34
CA LEU A 115 62.87 10.73 21.10
C LEU A 115 63.49 9.91 19.95
N SER A 116 64.53 9.12 20.21
CA SER A 116 65.12 8.23 19.20
C SER A 116 64.14 7.15 18.72
N MET A 117 63.32 6.59 19.62
CA MET A 117 62.29 5.62 19.28
C MET A 117 61.18 6.25 18.45
N LYS A 118 60.67 7.42 18.87
CA LYS A 118 59.67 8.20 18.11
C LYS A 118 60.21 8.57 16.73
N THR A 119 61.48 8.97 16.64
CA THR A 119 62.14 9.30 15.37
C THR A 119 62.20 8.08 14.44
N ALA A 120 62.56 6.90 14.96
CA ALA A 120 62.60 5.67 14.17
C ALA A 120 61.21 5.22 13.71
N ALA A 121 60.19 5.33 14.57
CA ALA A 121 58.81 5.03 14.23
C ALA A 121 58.27 5.99 13.16
N ALA A 122 58.60 7.28 13.26
CA ALA A 122 58.27 8.27 12.23
C ALA A 122 58.91 7.93 10.90
N GLU A 123 60.21 7.57 10.87
CA GLU A 123 60.87 7.14 9.63
C GLU A 123 60.26 5.86 9.06
N GLN A 124 59.90 4.90 9.89
CA GLN A 124 59.24 3.67 9.45
C GLN A 124 57.86 3.97 8.84
N TYR A 125 57.04 4.78 9.52
CA TYR A 125 55.73 5.17 9.02
C TYR A 125 55.85 5.93 7.70
N THR A 126 56.67 6.99 7.64
CA THR A 126 56.84 7.82 6.44
C THR A 126 57.25 6.98 5.23
N ASN A 127 58.20 6.04 5.41
CA ASN A 127 58.65 5.15 4.34
C ASN A 127 57.58 4.11 3.94
N ALA A 128 56.81 3.60 4.89
CA ALA A 128 55.78 2.59 4.62
C ALA A 128 54.52 3.20 3.98
N ALA A 129 54.12 4.39 4.42
CA ALA A 129 52.93 5.08 3.94
C ALA A 129 53.10 5.58 2.50
N GLY A 130 54.28 6.13 2.17
CA GLY A 130 54.56 6.64 0.82
C GLY A 130 53.51 7.64 0.35
N ASP A 131 52.85 7.34 -0.78
CA ASP A 131 51.76 8.16 -1.34
C ASP A 131 50.43 8.02 -0.57
N ASN A 132 50.28 7.00 0.28
CA ASN A 132 49.07 6.76 1.10
C ASN A 132 49.18 7.41 2.50
N TYR A 133 49.88 8.54 2.59
CA TYR A 133 50.07 9.25 3.84
C TYR A 133 48.72 9.71 4.44
N ASP A 134 48.50 9.44 5.72
CA ASP A 134 47.34 9.87 6.49
C ASP A 134 47.79 10.63 7.75
N PRO A 135 47.39 11.90 7.96
CA PRO A 135 47.82 12.69 9.11
C PRO A 135 47.46 12.08 10.48
N THR A 136 46.32 11.39 10.59
CA THR A 136 45.89 10.77 11.85
C THR A 136 46.76 9.56 12.17
N ALA A 137 46.95 8.65 11.21
CA ALA A 137 47.84 7.50 11.36
C ALA A 137 49.31 7.92 11.58
N ALA A 138 49.74 9.05 10.99
CA ALA A 138 51.07 9.62 11.21
C ALA A 138 51.25 10.19 12.63
N THR A 139 50.15 10.66 13.25
CA THR A 139 50.11 11.09 14.65
C THR A 139 50.14 9.86 15.55
N ASP A 140 49.28 8.88 15.29
CA ASP A 140 49.20 7.62 16.04
C ASP A 140 50.53 6.85 16.02
N ALA A 141 51.25 6.88 14.90
CA ALA A 141 52.55 6.23 14.74
C ALA A 141 53.64 6.78 15.68
N VAL A 142 53.47 7.98 16.25
CA VAL A 142 54.47 8.62 17.11
C VAL A 142 53.96 9.00 18.50
N LYS A 143 52.63 9.13 18.71
CA LYS A 143 52.05 9.67 19.95
C LYS A 143 52.42 8.84 21.19
N ASP A 144 52.29 7.51 21.11
CA ASP A 144 52.52 6.59 22.25
C ASP A 144 53.86 5.85 22.19
N VAL A 145 54.71 6.19 21.22
CA VAL A 145 56.03 5.56 21.09
C VAL A 145 56.95 6.09 22.19
N GLY A 146 57.39 5.22 23.08
CA GLY A 146 58.34 5.55 24.14
C GLY A 146 58.82 4.30 24.85
N LEU A 147 59.49 4.49 25.99
CA LEU A 147 59.75 3.38 26.90
C LEU A 147 58.40 3.01 27.50
N SER A 148 57.81 1.88 27.09
CA SER A 148 56.78 1.25 27.90
C SER A 148 57.48 0.82 29.19
N VAL A 149 57.25 1.54 30.29
CA VAL A 149 57.37 0.90 31.59
C VAL A 149 56.23 -0.12 31.57
N PRO A 150 56.50 -1.43 31.63
CA PRO A 150 55.42 -2.39 31.77
C PRO A 150 54.60 -1.98 33.00
N GLY A 151 53.28 -1.99 32.88
CA GLY A 151 52.43 -2.07 34.07
C GLY A 151 52.84 -3.28 34.92
N ILE A 152 52.33 -3.33 36.14
CA ILE A 152 52.59 -4.44 37.02
C ILE A 152 51.86 -5.70 36.52
N THR A 153 52.52 -6.85 36.64
CA THR A 153 51.89 -8.14 36.47
C THR A 153 51.99 -8.87 37.80
N VAL A 154 50.87 -9.03 38.48
CA VAL A 154 50.82 -9.53 39.85
C VAL A 154 49.78 -10.63 39.96
N ALA A 155 50.11 -11.66 40.74
CA ALA A 155 49.17 -12.70 41.11
C ALA A 155 48.83 -12.54 42.58
N PHE A 156 47.57 -12.68 42.93
CA PHE A 156 47.15 -12.81 44.32
C PHE A 156 47.74 -14.11 44.91
N THR A 157 48.09 -14.10 46.19
CA THR A 157 49.03 -15.09 46.75
C THR A 157 48.54 -15.87 47.97
N ASP A 158 47.53 -15.43 48.71
CA ASP A 158 47.08 -16.13 49.91
C ASP A 158 45.81 -16.94 49.70
N ALA A 159 45.87 -18.23 50.04
CA ALA A 159 44.85 -19.21 49.72
C ALA A 159 43.82 -19.43 50.86
N ASP A 160 43.77 -18.54 51.87
CA ASP A 160 43.08 -18.61 53.19
C ASP A 160 43.58 -19.69 54.21
N ALA A 161 43.19 -19.76 55.50
CA ALA A 161 42.34 -18.94 56.40
C ALA A 161 43.19 -18.22 57.48
N THR A 162 44.45 -17.96 57.17
CA THR A 162 45.40 -17.23 58.04
C THR A 162 46.43 -16.43 57.23
N GLY A 163 46.07 -16.09 55.99
CA GLY A 163 46.86 -15.26 55.08
C GLY A 163 46.98 -13.81 55.56
N ALA A 164 47.66 -12.98 54.78
CA ALA A 164 47.70 -11.56 55.03
C ALA A 164 47.16 -10.91 53.76
N ALA A 165 46.04 -10.19 53.90
CA ALA A 165 45.36 -9.48 52.83
C ALA A 165 46.30 -8.94 51.75
N ASP A 166 45.99 -9.25 50.49
CA ASP A 166 46.62 -8.64 49.35
C ASP A 166 46.01 -7.25 49.12
N GLU A 167 46.85 -6.21 49.28
CA GLU A 167 46.50 -4.81 49.01
C GLU A 167 47.28 -4.33 47.77
N TYR A 168 46.63 -4.39 46.60
CA TYR A 168 47.24 -3.93 45.34
C TYR A 168 46.70 -2.58 44.91
N GLN A 169 47.60 -1.78 44.33
CA GLN A 169 47.29 -0.51 43.69
C GLN A 169 47.82 -0.55 42.26
N GLY A 170 46.99 -0.15 41.30
CA GLY A 170 47.41 0.01 39.91
C GLY A 170 48.43 1.13 39.72
N THR A 171 49.00 1.16 38.52
CA THR A 171 49.89 2.19 37.99
C THR A 171 49.20 2.94 36.88
N ASP A 172 49.75 4.07 36.43
CA ASP A 172 49.20 4.81 35.27
C ASP A 172 49.36 4.06 33.92
N ASN A 173 49.62 2.75 33.91
CA ASN A 173 49.80 1.93 32.70
C ASN A 173 49.01 0.62 32.84
N ASN A 174 48.68 -0.01 31.71
CA ASN A 174 47.97 -1.29 31.65
C ASN A 174 48.60 -2.37 32.54
N ASP A 175 47.89 -2.69 33.61
CA ASP A 175 48.25 -3.67 34.63
C ASP A 175 47.51 -4.99 34.42
N PHE A 176 48.15 -6.07 34.89
CA PHE A 176 47.62 -7.43 34.75
C PHE A 176 47.62 -8.14 36.10
N PHE A 177 46.43 -8.42 36.61
CA PHE A 177 46.20 -9.12 37.86
C PHE A 177 45.68 -10.53 37.57
N SER A 178 46.11 -11.52 38.35
CA SER A 178 45.57 -12.88 38.25
C SER A 178 45.24 -13.46 39.63
N ALA A 179 44.09 -14.11 39.75
CA ALA A 179 43.65 -14.75 40.98
C ALA A 179 42.89 -16.06 40.71
N THR A 180 42.71 -16.87 41.74
CA THR A 180 41.74 -17.96 41.75
C THR A 180 40.56 -17.61 42.65
N GLY A 181 39.34 -17.83 42.17
CA GLY A 181 38.12 -17.63 42.95
C GLY A 181 37.68 -18.90 43.66
N GLY A 182 36.93 -18.78 44.75
CA GLY A 182 36.41 -19.93 45.50
C GLY A 182 35.44 -19.59 46.62
N ILE A 183 35.35 -20.52 47.57
CA ILE A 183 34.47 -20.44 48.73
C ILE A 183 35.25 -20.13 50.01
N GLU A 184 34.54 -19.70 51.06
CA GLU A 184 35.12 -19.50 52.39
C GLU A 184 35.91 -20.73 52.86
N ASN A 185 37.13 -20.54 53.35
CA ASN A 185 38.04 -21.59 53.82
C ASN A 185 38.52 -22.58 52.72
N SER A 186 38.74 -22.12 51.47
CA SER A 186 39.19 -22.92 50.30
C SER A 186 40.69 -22.77 49.97
N ASP A 187 41.10 -23.02 48.73
CA ASP A 187 42.49 -22.79 48.24
C ASP A 187 42.50 -21.58 47.25
N ALA A 188 41.47 -20.73 47.30
CA ALA A 188 41.29 -19.57 46.41
C ALA A 188 42.18 -18.40 46.84
N THR A 189 42.78 -17.70 45.89
CA THR A 189 43.67 -16.58 46.18
C THR A 189 42.97 -15.23 46.29
N LEU A 190 41.68 -15.15 45.94
CA LEU A 190 40.89 -13.93 46.05
C LEU A 190 39.86 -14.12 47.15
N ASP A 191 39.87 -13.25 48.15
CA ASP A 191 38.93 -13.30 49.27
C ASP A 191 38.48 -11.91 49.75
N SER A 192 37.61 -11.87 50.76
CA SER A 192 37.03 -10.62 51.27
C SER A 192 37.99 -9.72 52.08
N GLU A 193 39.19 -10.17 52.41
CA GLU A 193 40.22 -9.34 53.06
C GLU A 193 41.02 -8.52 52.03
N ASP A 194 40.99 -8.93 50.76
CA ASP A 194 41.74 -8.30 49.67
C ASP A 194 41.19 -6.94 49.23
N THR A 195 42.09 -6.12 48.66
CA THR A 195 41.74 -4.87 47.96
C THR A 195 42.56 -4.70 46.67
N LEU A 196 41.89 -4.29 45.60
CA LEU A 196 42.48 -3.87 44.34
C LEU A 196 41.87 -2.53 43.92
N ALA A 197 42.69 -1.50 43.80
CA ALA A 197 42.22 -0.23 43.28
C ALA A 197 43.23 0.37 42.32
N ASP A 198 42.75 0.90 41.21
CA ASP A 198 43.50 1.83 40.39
C ASP A 198 42.82 3.21 40.34
N ASN A 199 43.64 4.25 40.17
CA ASN A 199 43.19 5.64 40.11
C ASN A 199 43.24 6.21 38.68
N ASN A 200 43.84 5.50 37.73
CA ASN A 200 43.73 5.81 36.32
C ASN A 200 42.50 5.07 35.75
N LEU A 201 41.91 5.63 34.69
CA LEU A 201 40.73 5.08 34.01
C LEU A 201 40.90 5.19 32.49
N ASN A 202 42.12 5.46 32.03
CA ASN A 202 42.44 5.74 30.62
C ASN A 202 43.42 4.72 30.02
N ASP A 203 43.86 3.78 30.83
CA ASP A 203 44.59 2.56 30.51
C ASP A 203 43.62 1.38 30.33
N GLU A 204 44.19 0.20 30.09
CA GLU A 204 43.43 -1.05 29.93
C GLU A 204 43.91 -2.08 30.96
N ASP A 205 43.39 -1.99 32.18
CA ASP A 205 43.71 -2.92 33.25
C ASP A 205 42.88 -4.19 33.17
N ILE A 206 43.53 -5.32 33.47
CA ILE A 206 42.91 -6.64 33.38
C ILE A 206 43.09 -7.43 34.67
N LEU A 207 41.99 -7.81 35.32
CA LEU A 207 41.95 -8.85 36.34
C LEU A 207 41.45 -10.18 35.75
N SER A 208 42.23 -11.25 35.89
CA SER A 208 41.86 -12.59 35.43
C SER A 208 41.63 -13.54 36.62
N ILE A 209 40.39 -14.00 36.79
CA ILE A 209 39.97 -14.92 37.86
C ILE A 209 39.69 -16.28 37.25
N THR A 210 40.35 -17.34 37.73
CA THR A 210 40.01 -18.72 37.36
C THR A 210 39.35 -19.44 38.53
N SER A 211 38.22 -20.11 38.32
CA SER A 211 37.55 -20.87 39.38
C SER A 211 37.08 -22.25 38.92
N ALA A 212 37.23 -23.23 39.82
CA ALA A 212 36.68 -24.57 39.67
C ALA A 212 35.49 -24.84 40.63
N THR A 213 35.06 -23.84 41.41
CA THR A 213 33.94 -23.91 42.36
C THR A 213 33.11 -22.62 42.30
N ASP A 214 32.11 -22.50 43.16
CA ASP A 214 31.47 -21.21 43.41
C ASP A 214 32.52 -20.17 43.83
N ILE A 215 32.32 -18.91 43.40
CA ILE A 215 33.05 -17.73 43.85
C ILE A 215 32.09 -17.00 44.79
N ILE A 216 32.14 -17.29 46.08
CA ILE A 216 31.27 -16.60 47.08
C ILE A 216 32.03 -15.54 47.86
N GLU A 217 33.36 -15.51 47.73
CA GLU A 217 34.24 -14.48 48.25
C GLU A 217 34.93 -13.75 47.09
N MET A 218 34.85 -12.42 47.14
CA MET A 218 35.45 -11.48 46.21
C MET A 218 36.18 -10.42 47.05
N ALA A 219 37.20 -9.77 46.48
CA ALA A 219 37.89 -8.67 47.15
C ALA A 219 36.91 -7.61 47.66
N SER A 220 37.15 -7.11 48.88
CA SER A 220 36.31 -6.09 49.52
C SER A 220 36.19 -4.79 48.71
N LEU A 221 37.14 -4.55 47.82
CA LEU A 221 37.14 -3.47 46.86
C LEU A 221 37.90 -3.89 45.60
N ILE A 222 37.24 -3.81 44.44
CA ILE A 222 37.84 -3.82 43.11
C ILE A 222 37.37 -2.54 42.40
N SER A 223 38.27 -1.60 42.15
CA SER A 223 37.93 -0.30 41.53
C SER A 223 38.98 0.10 40.49
N GLY A 224 38.54 0.79 39.44
CA GLY A 224 39.44 1.30 38.38
C GLY A 224 40.02 0.21 37.48
N ILE A 225 39.35 -0.93 37.35
CA ILE A 225 39.79 -2.02 36.48
C ILE A 225 38.85 -2.11 35.28
N GLU A 226 39.35 -1.86 34.07
CA GLU A 226 38.50 -1.82 32.87
C GLU A 226 37.99 -3.20 32.46
N THR A 227 38.74 -4.27 32.72
CA THR A 227 38.35 -5.64 32.33
C THR A 227 38.56 -6.65 33.44
N ILE A 228 37.49 -7.36 33.81
CA ILE A 228 37.53 -8.51 34.72
C ILE A 228 37.13 -9.76 33.95
N ASN A 229 38.05 -10.71 33.77
CA ASN A 229 37.82 -11.97 33.09
C ASN A 229 37.66 -13.10 34.11
N ILE A 230 36.45 -13.65 34.23
CA ILE A 230 36.13 -14.80 35.07
C ILE A 230 36.04 -16.05 34.18
N SER A 231 36.93 -17.01 34.41
CA SER A 231 37.02 -18.26 33.66
C SER A 231 36.66 -19.45 34.55
N LEU A 232 35.53 -20.08 34.28
CA LEU A 232 35.04 -21.26 35.00
C LEU A 232 35.59 -22.55 34.36
N SER A 233 36.05 -23.51 35.19
CA SER A 233 36.73 -24.73 34.73
C SER A 233 36.11 -26.06 35.22
N SER A 234 34.91 -26.06 35.79
CA SER A 234 34.23 -27.28 36.28
C SER A 234 32.72 -27.28 35.97
N SER A 235 32.01 -28.36 36.33
CA SER A 235 30.58 -28.53 36.05
C SER A 235 29.71 -27.56 36.86
N ILE A 236 28.90 -26.79 36.15
CA ILE A 236 27.96 -25.77 36.61
C ILE A 236 26.68 -26.45 37.20
N PRO A 237 25.94 -25.89 38.21
CA PRO A 237 25.82 -24.49 38.62
C PRO A 237 27.02 -23.92 39.37
N SER A 238 27.39 -22.68 39.03
CA SER A 238 28.37 -21.88 39.76
C SER A 238 27.75 -20.57 40.21
N THR A 239 27.82 -20.29 41.50
CA THR A 239 27.47 -18.99 42.09
C THR A 239 28.69 -18.08 41.99
N ILE A 240 28.52 -16.85 41.50
CA ILE A 240 29.54 -15.81 41.44
C ILE A 240 28.99 -14.59 42.17
N ASN A 241 29.57 -14.27 43.32
CA ASN A 241 29.30 -13.07 44.06
C ASN A 241 30.21 -11.95 43.58
N LEU A 242 29.64 -10.90 42.99
CA LEU A 242 30.35 -9.74 42.46
C LEU A 242 30.47 -8.58 43.46
N ASP A 243 30.14 -8.83 44.73
CA ASP A 243 30.30 -7.85 45.80
C ASP A 243 31.73 -7.29 45.86
N GLY A 244 31.85 -6.01 46.21
CA GLY A 244 33.13 -5.29 46.23
C GLY A 244 33.59 -4.71 44.88
N ILE A 245 33.02 -5.11 43.74
CA ILE A 245 33.33 -4.49 42.44
C ILE A 245 32.64 -3.13 42.29
N VAL A 246 33.41 -2.11 41.90
CA VAL A 246 32.94 -0.78 41.54
C VAL A 246 32.95 -0.64 40.02
N GLY A 247 31.79 -0.32 39.43
CA GLY A 247 31.55 -0.61 38.02
C GLY A 247 31.93 0.45 36.98
N PHE A 248 32.38 1.64 37.37
CA PHE A 248 32.62 2.75 36.43
C PHE A 248 33.60 2.40 35.30
N GLY A 249 33.07 2.09 34.11
CA GLY A 249 33.87 1.71 32.94
C GLY A 249 34.33 0.24 32.91
N THR A 250 33.88 -0.57 33.87
CA THR A 250 34.30 -1.97 34.04
C THR A 250 33.50 -2.91 33.14
N THR A 251 34.22 -3.74 32.36
CA THR A 251 33.66 -4.88 31.62
C THR A 251 33.96 -6.19 32.35
N ILE A 252 32.93 -6.95 32.72
CA ILE A 252 33.05 -8.26 33.37
C ILE A 252 32.72 -9.35 32.35
N ASN A 253 33.71 -10.15 31.96
CA ASN A 253 33.50 -11.30 31.07
C ASN A 253 33.42 -12.58 31.89
N VAL A 254 32.30 -13.29 31.84
CA VAL A 254 32.13 -14.61 32.47
C VAL A 254 32.13 -15.67 31.39
N THR A 255 33.12 -16.55 31.40
CA THR A 255 33.28 -17.60 30.38
C THR A 255 33.41 -18.98 31.02
N ASN A 256 33.04 -20.01 30.26
CA ASN A 256 33.12 -21.39 30.70
C ASN A 256 33.98 -22.23 29.74
N ALA A 257 35.02 -22.86 30.28
CA ALA A 257 35.91 -23.74 29.52
C ALA A 257 35.41 -25.19 29.43
N GLY A 258 34.37 -25.57 30.17
CA GLY A 258 33.74 -26.90 30.16
C GLY A 258 32.99 -27.22 28.85
N ASP A 259 32.68 -28.51 28.61
CA ASP A 259 32.05 -29.03 27.38
C ASP A 259 30.63 -29.59 27.64
N SER A 260 29.89 -29.03 28.60
CA SER A 260 28.57 -29.54 29.02
C SER A 260 27.41 -28.72 28.46
N ALA A 261 26.28 -29.40 28.20
CA ALA A 261 25.09 -28.83 27.55
C ALA A 261 24.02 -28.30 28.54
N SER A 262 24.34 -28.10 29.82
CA SER A 262 23.36 -27.69 30.86
C SER A 262 24.03 -26.84 31.92
N ASP A 263 24.55 -25.69 31.50
CA ASP A 263 25.44 -24.85 32.29
C ASP A 263 24.71 -23.55 32.69
N SER A 264 24.27 -23.48 33.97
CA SER A 264 23.62 -22.36 34.65
C SER A 264 24.51 -21.52 35.60
N VAL A 265 24.71 -20.22 35.37
CA VAL A 265 25.45 -19.34 36.32
C VAL A 265 24.47 -18.53 37.16
N LEU A 266 24.75 -18.40 38.46
CA LEU A 266 24.05 -17.49 39.38
C LEU A 266 24.98 -16.32 39.74
N LEU A 267 24.66 -15.11 39.31
CA LEU A 267 25.39 -13.88 39.59
C LEU A 267 24.72 -13.14 40.76
N LEU A 268 25.46 -12.90 41.83
CA LEU A 268 24.97 -12.15 42.98
C LEU A 268 25.60 -10.77 43.01
N ASN A 269 24.84 -9.79 43.50
CA ASN A 269 25.30 -8.43 43.71
C ASN A 269 25.89 -7.81 42.44
N VAL A 270 25.19 -7.92 41.31
CA VAL A 270 25.64 -7.32 40.05
C VAL A 270 25.71 -5.79 40.24
N PRO A 271 26.92 -5.19 40.15
CA PRO A 271 27.10 -3.78 40.42
C PRO A 271 26.50 -2.91 39.30
N GLY A 272 26.26 -1.64 39.61
CA GLY A 272 25.86 -0.64 38.62
C GLY A 272 27.03 -0.19 37.74
N ASP A 273 26.72 0.51 36.65
CA ASP A 273 27.66 1.10 35.69
C ASP A 273 28.60 0.10 34.99
N VAL A 274 28.39 -1.21 35.14
CA VAL A 274 29.19 -2.25 34.48
C VAL A 274 28.62 -2.69 33.15
N LYS A 275 29.50 -3.21 32.28
CA LYS A 275 29.11 -4.11 31.19
C LYS A 275 29.45 -5.55 31.55
N LEU A 276 28.45 -6.39 31.82
CA LEU A 276 28.66 -7.82 32.04
C LEU A 276 28.40 -8.58 30.74
N ILE A 277 29.31 -9.47 30.36
CA ILE A 277 29.22 -10.29 29.14
C ILE A 277 29.36 -11.75 29.53
N THR A 278 28.35 -12.57 29.22
CA THR A 278 28.47 -14.03 29.34
C THR A 278 28.92 -14.64 28.03
N GLY A 279 29.96 -15.47 28.07
CA GLY A 279 30.50 -16.15 26.90
C GLY A 279 29.73 -17.41 26.52
N ASP A 280 30.13 -17.98 25.38
CA ASP A 280 29.60 -19.23 24.85
C ASP A 280 29.59 -20.35 25.91
N LYS A 281 28.61 -21.26 25.81
CA LYS A 281 28.39 -22.41 26.71
C LYS A 281 27.85 -22.07 28.10
N ILE A 282 27.36 -20.86 28.33
CA ILE A 282 26.50 -20.54 29.48
C ILE A 282 25.07 -20.43 28.96
N ASN A 283 24.25 -21.46 29.21
CA ASN A 283 22.90 -21.55 28.65
C ASN A 283 21.84 -20.90 29.53
N THR A 284 22.08 -20.88 30.85
CA THR A 284 21.17 -20.28 31.84
C THR A 284 21.93 -19.26 32.68
N VAL A 285 21.35 -18.07 32.86
CA VAL A 285 21.90 -17.01 33.71
C VAL A 285 20.82 -16.57 34.67
N SER A 286 21.11 -16.63 35.96
CA SER A 286 20.30 -16.00 37.01
C SER A 286 21.12 -14.86 37.61
N ALA A 287 20.57 -13.66 37.77
CA ALA A 287 21.30 -12.52 38.33
C ALA A 287 20.45 -11.73 39.35
N MET A 288 21.06 -11.37 40.47
CA MET A 288 20.51 -10.38 41.42
C MET A 288 21.18 -9.03 41.17
N ILE A 289 20.39 -8.03 40.77
CA ILE A 289 20.87 -6.69 40.41
C ILE A 289 20.88 -5.80 41.67
N GLU A 290 21.95 -5.04 41.89
CA GLU A 290 22.07 -4.11 43.03
C GLU A 290 22.32 -2.65 42.62
N GLY A 291 22.73 -2.37 41.38
CA GLY A 291 23.14 -1.02 40.96
C GLY A 291 22.49 -0.48 39.69
N LYS A 292 22.66 0.84 39.49
CA LYS A 292 22.13 1.62 38.36
C LYS A 292 22.89 1.39 37.07
N ASP A 293 22.18 1.44 35.93
CA ASP A 293 22.77 1.53 34.59
C ASP A 293 23.71 0.37 34.18
N ALA A 294 23.51 -0.82 34.75
CA ALA A 294 24.23 -2.02 34.34
C ALA A 294 23.78 -2.50 32.94
N VAL A 295 24.73 -2.90 32.09
CA VAL A 295 24.50 -3.49 30.77
C VAL A 295 24.89 -4.96 30.78
N LEU A 296 23.93 -5.86 30.63
CA LEU A 296 24.12 -7.30 30.65
C LEU A 296 23.99 -7.84 29.22
N ASP A 297 25.11 -8.16 28.58
CA ASP A 297 25.16 -8.89 27.32
C ASP A 297 25.07 -10.40 27.59
N LEU A 298 23.84 -10.90 27.53
CA LEU A 298 23.46 -12.28 27.79
C LEU A 298 23.09 -13.01 26.50
N SER A 299 23.57 -12.51 25.35
CA SER A 299 23.27 -13.06 24.02
C SER A 299 23.75 -14.50 23.81
N ALA A 300 24.61 -15.03 24.68
CA ALA A 300 25.03 -16.43 24.69
C ALA A 300 24.06 -17.39 25.43
N ALA A 301 23.13 -16.84 26.24
CA ALA A 301 22.22 -17.61 27.08
C ALA A 301 20.80 -17.70 26.48
N THR A 302 20.12 -18.82 26.71
CA THR A 302 18.72 -19.01 26.28
C THR A 302 17.72 -18.84 27.42
N ASN A 303 18.12 -19.05 28.67
CA ASN A 303 17.26 -18.87 29.84
C ASN A 303 17.87 -17.81 30.75
N ILE A 304 17.16 -16.72 30.98
CA ILE A 304 17.65 -15.56 31.73
C ILE A 304 16.65 -15.29 32.85
N GLN A 305 17.14 -15.16 34.08
CA GLN A 305 16.34 -14.83 35.26
C GLN A 305 16.98 -13.65 35.97
N LEU A 306 16.24 -12.56 36.15
CA LEU A 306 16.75 -11.35 36.80
C LEU A 306 15.88 -11.02 38.00
N GLN A 307 16.52 -10.72 39.12
CA GLN A 307 15.86 -10.39 40.38
C GLN A 307 16.32 -9.02 40.88
N ASN A 308 15.48 -8.39 41.71
CA ASN A 308 15.69 -7.07 42.28
C ASN A 308 15.77 -5.96 41.22
N LEU A 309 15.02 -6.08 40.13
CA LEU A 309 14.87 -4.97 39.18
C LEU A 309 14.04 -3.87 39.84
N ASP A 310 14.63 -2.69 40.01
CA ASP A 310 13.98 -1.52 40.59
C ASP A 310 13.87 -0.38 39.55
N GLU A 311 13.83 0.89 39.99
CA GLU A 311 13.80 2.06 39.10
C GLU A 311 15.12 2.31 38.33
N ASN A 312 16.09 1.40 38.45
CA ASN A 312 17.41 1.50 37.86
C ASN A 312 17.40 0.95 36.42
N ASP A 313 17.94 1.70 35.46
CA ASP A 313 17.81 1.40 34.02
C ASP A 313 18.75 0.28 33.56
N VAL A 314 18.50 -0.95 34.01
CA VAL A 314 19.27 -2.14 33.60
C VAL A 314 18.97 -2.43 32.14
N THR A 315 20.02 -2.53 31.32
CA THR A 315 19.92 -2.92 29.91
C THR A 315 20.37 -4.36 29.72
N ILE A 316 19.58 -5.16 29.01
CA ILE A 316 19.87 -6.55 28.71
C ILE A 316 19.90 -6.72 27.20
N ILE A 317 20.98 -7.32 26.71
CA ILE A 317 21.12 -7.72 25.31
C ILE A 317 20.93 -9.24 25.25
N THR A 318 19.97 -9.70 24.45
CA THR A 318 19.66 -11.12 24.26
C THR A 318 19.72 -11.49 22.78
N SER A 319 19.41 -12.76 22.48
CA SER A 319 19.36 -13.31 21.12
C SER A 319 18.01 -13.95 20.82
N ASP A 320 17.83 -14.35 19.56
CA ASP A 320 16.66 -15.12 19.11
C ASP A 320 16.48 -16.40 19.93
N GLY A 321 15.24 -16.66 20.36
CA GLY A 321 14.84 -17.81 21.17
C GLY A 321 15.01 -17.64 22.70
N ALA A 322 15.49 -16.48 23.18
CA ALA A 322 15.69 -16.26 24.61
C ALA A 322 14.37 -16.31 25.40
N GLN A 323 14.42 -16.86 26.61
CA GLN A 323 13.36 -16.90 27.61
C GLN A 323 13.82 -16.05 28.80
N VAL A 324 13.15 -14.92 29.04
CA VAL A 324 13.52 -13.94 30.05
C VAL A 324 12.47 -13.91 31.14
N SER A 325 12.87 -14.18 32.38
CA SER A 325 12.04 -14.08 33.58
C SER A 325 12.56 -12.91 34.42
N LEU A 326 11.63 -12.01 34.75
CA LEU A 326 11.89 -10.76 35.45
C LEU A 326 11.24 -10.79 36.83
N ASP A 327 11.97 -10.37 37.84
CA ASP A 327 11.48 -10.24 39.21
C ASP A 327 11.91 -8.86 39.71
N GLY A 328 10.90 -8.03 39.93
CA GLY A 328 11.04 -6.65 40.34
C GLY A 328 11.33 -6.53 41.83
N THR A 329 10.90 -5.41 42.40
CA THR A 329 10.84 -5.19 43.84
C THR A 329 9.38 -4.98 44.26
N SER A 330 9.14 -4.71 45.54
CA SER A 330 7.82 -4.24 45.99
C SER A 330 7.45 -2.83 45.49
N GLY A 331 8.29 -2.25 44.62
CA GLY A 331 8.10 -0.97 43.95
C GLY A 331 6.91 -0.97 42.99
N ARG A 332 6.70 0.14 42.30
CA ARG A 332 5.69 0.28 41.23
C ARG A 332 6.23 1.03 40.02
N THR A 333 7.54 1.07 39.92
CA THR A 333 8.31 1.83 38.95
C THR A 333 9.47 0.99 38.45
N ASP A 334 9.38 -0.33 38.63
CA ASP A 334 10.46 -1.24 38.31
C ASP A 334 10.58 -1.29 36.78
N SER A 335 11.81 -1.17 36.28
CA SER A 335 12.05 -0.94 34.86
C SER A 335 13.22 -1.75 34.32
N VAL A 336 13.13 -2.09 33.04
CA VAL A 336 14.18 -2.82 32.35
C VAL A 336 14.20 -2.48 30.86
N THR A 337 15.40 -2.41 30.28
CA THR A 337 15.61 -2.26 28.84
C THR A 337 16.02 -3.59 28.22
N LEU A 338 15.27 -4.07 27.23
CA LEU A 338 15.60 -5.27 26.44
C LEU A 338 16.00 -4.86 25.01
N GLN A 339 17.11 -5.43 24.55
CA GLN A 339 17.59 -5.33 23.18
C GLN A 339 17.80 -6.73 22.60
N SER A 340 17.18 -7.04 21.47
CA SER A 340 17.27 -8.38 20.88
C SER A 340 16.95 -8.40 19.39
N THR A 341 16.97 -9.59 18.80
CA THR A 341 16.56 -9.88 17.42
C THR A 341 15.78 -11.20 17.41
N GLY A 342 14.88 -11.40 16.44
CA GLY A 342 14.13 -12.65 16.34
C GLY A 342 12.98 -12.70 17.34
N THR A 343 12.78 -13.80 18.06
CA THR A 343 11.69 -13.96 19.04
C THR A 343 12.23 -14.12 20.45
N VAL A 344 11.69 -13.37 21.41
CA VAL A 344 12.05 -13.45 22.83
C VAL A 344 10.78 -13.61 23.65
N SER A 345 10.75 -14.57 24.57
CA SER A 345 9.65 -14.70 25.55
C SER A 345 10.02 -13.95 26.83
N ILE A 346 9.04 -13.26 27.40
CA ILE A 346 9.17 -12.48 28.63
C ILE A 346 8.09 -12.93 29.61
N GLU A 347 8.47 -13.15 30.85
CA GLU A 347 7.59 -13.38 31.99
C GLU A 347 8.03 -12.51 33.16
N SER A 348 7.10 -12.18 34.06
CA SER A 348 7.40 -11.54 35.35
C SER A 348 6.71 -12.24 36.52
N GLU A 349 7.36 -12.30 37.67
CA GLU A 349 6.75 -12.86 38.89
C GLU A 349 5.47 -12.11 39.31
N GLU A 350 4.43 -12.83 39.78
CA GLU A 350 3.11 -12.24 40.06
C GLU A 350 3.09 -11.19 41.19
N THR A 351 4.03 -11.25 42.14
CA THR A 351 4.01 -10.40 43.34
C THR A 351 4.80 -9.11 43.17
N ASP A 352 5.90 -9.17 42.43
CA ASP A 352 6.89 -8.12 42.28
C ASP A 352 7.16 -7.97 40.77
N GLN A 353 6.20 -7.36 40.07
CA GLN A 353 6.22 -7.24 38.61
C GLN A 353 7.10 -6.10 38.14
N VAL A 354 7.71 -6.25 36.96
CA VAL A 354 8.36 -5.12 36.30
C VAL A 354 7.34 -4.26 35.55
N GLU A 355 7.03 -3.07 36.06
CA GLU A 355 5.97 -2.23 35.49
C GLU A 355 6.30 -1.56 34.15
N ILE A 356 7.57 -1.32 33.86
CA ILE A 356 8.02 -0.55 32.70
C ILE A 356 8.97 -1.39 31.84
N LEU A 357 8.51 -1.77 30.65
CA LEU A 357 9.33 -2.47 29.65
C LEU A 357 9.82 -1.51 28.57
N LYS A 358 11.13 -1.34 28.45
CA LYS A 358 11.75 -0.59 27.34
C LYS A 358 12.28 -1.58 26.31
N LEU A 359 11.72 -1.56 25.10
CA LEU A 359 11.96 -2.57 24.07
C LEU A 359 12.66 -1.95 22.86
N SER A 360 13.69 -2.63 22.36
CA SER A 360 14.41 -2.21 21.15
C SER A 360 14.91 -3.41 20.35
N GLY A 361 15.14 -3.20 19.05
CA GLY A 361 15.83 -4.14 18.18
C GLY A 361 17.34 -3.92 18.20
N ASN A 362 18.13 -5.01 18.29
CA ASN A 362 19.58 -4.99 18.23
C ASN A 362 20.07 -5.10 16.77
N ASN A 363 19.82 -4.05 15.97
CA ASN A 363 20.08 -4.01 14.53
C ASN A 363 19.31 -5.05 13.70
N GLY A 364 18.18 -5.53 14.22
CA GLY A 364 17.29 -6.46 13.54
C GLY A 364 15.89 -6.43 14.14
N ASP A 365 14.91 -6.92 13.37
CA ASP A 365 13.52 -6.98 13.80
C ASP A 365 13.35 -7.96 14.97
N VAL A 366 12.43 -7.65 15.88
CA VAL A 366 12.21 -8.43 17.10
C VAL A 366 10.73 -8.54 17.47
N LEU A 367 10.33 -9.74 17.90
CA LEU A 367 9.06 -10.08 18.52
C LEU A 367 9.30 -10.44 19.98
N TYR A 368 8.85 -9.59 20.89
CA TYR A 368 8.77 -9.89 22.32
C TYR A 368 7.40 -10.50 22.61
N LEU A 369 7.35 -11.69 23.21
CA LEU A 369 6.12 -12.38 23.60
C LEU A 369 6.00 -12.35 25.11
N LEU A 370 4.98 -11.68 25.64
CA LEU A 370 4.60 -11.83 27.04
C LEU A 370 3.93 -13.20 27.20
N ASP A 371 4.36 -13.94 28.21
CA ASP A 371 3.65 -15.15 28.62
C ASP A 371 2.25 -14.78 29.15
N SER A 372 1.32 -15.70 28.97
CA SER A 372 -0.13 -15.46 28.92
C SER A 372 -0.83 -15.48 30.28
N GLU A 373 -0.12 -15.60 31.40
CA GLU A 373 -0.72 -15.60 32.74
C GLU A 373 0.00 -14.62 33.68
N GLY A 374 -0.74 -13.69 34.28
CA GLY A 374 -0.30 -12.95 35.46
C GLY A 374 0.48 -11.66 35.21
N TYR A 375 1.38 -11.57 34.23
CA TYR A 375 2.21 -10.37 34.03
C TYR A 375 1.46 -9.17 33.43
N LEU A 376 1.34 -8.06 34.16
CA LEU A 376 0.59 -6.85 33.79
C LEU A 376 1.47 -5.58 33.82
N PRO A 377 2.32 -5.33 32.79
CA PRO A 377 3.07 -4.08 32.73
C PRO A 377 2.12 -2.87 32.60
N THR A 378 2.56 -1.72 33.10
CA THR A 378 1.77 -0.47 33.05
C THR A 378 2.24 0.48 31.95
N GLU A 379 3.48 0.35 31.51
CA GLU A 379 4.08 1.14 30.43
C GLU A 379 5.02 0.29 29.57
N VAL A 380 4.92 0.47 28.25
CA VAL A 380 5.90 -0.06 27.29
C VAL A 380 6.50 1.09 26.48
N VAL A 381 7.81 1.15 26.41
CA VAL A 381 8.55 2.14 25.62
C VAL A 381 9.24 1.47 24.45
N PHE A 382 8.92 1.86 23.23
CA PHE A 382 9.60 1.38 22.02
C PHE A 382 10.72 2.35 21.61
N SER A 383 11.88 1.81 21.22
CA SER A 383 13.03 2.62 20.81
C SER A 383 13.90 1.90 19.77
N GLY A 384 14.75 2.64 19.06
CA GLY A 384 15.68 2.08 18.06
C GLY A 384 15.21 2.24 16.61
N SER A 385 15.79 1.46 15.70
CA SER A 385 15.61 1.63 14.24
C SER A 385 15.15 0.39 13.47
N SER A 386 14.80 -0.68 14.20
CA SER A 386 14.27 -1.93 13.64
C SER A 386 12.81 -2.11 14.05
N ASN A 387 12.07 -2.98 13.35
CA ASN A 387 10.67 -3.21 13.68
C ASN A 387 10.55 -3.96 15.01
N ILE A 388 9.62 -3.52 15.86
CA ILE A 388 9.42 -4.10 17.18
C ILE A 388 7.97 -4.50 17.33
N THR A 389 7.73 -5.77 17.63
CA THR A 389 6.40 -6.29 17.94
C THR A 389 6.36 -6.78 19.38
N LEU A 390 5.33 -6.40 20.13
CA LEU A 390 5.02 -6.94 21.44
C LEU A 390 3.74 -7.79 21.35
N GLY A 391 3.86 -9.10 21.53
CA GLY A 391 2.75 -10.04 21.62
C GLY A 391 2.25 -10.17 23.05
N LEU A 392 0.95 -9.96 23.27
CA LEU A 392 0.32 -9.99 24.59
C LEU A 392 -1.17 -10.38 24.49
N THR A 393 -1.75 -10.80 25.62
CA THR A 393 -3.17 -11.12 25.75
C THR A 393 -4.00 -9.87 26.07
N LEU A 394 -5.32 -9.96 25.92
CA LEU A 394 -6.22 -8.82 26.12
C LEU A 394 -6.24 -8.33 27.58
N ASP A 395 -6.13 -9.24 28.55
CA ASP A 395 -6.06 -8.89 29.97
C ASP A 395 -4.82 -8.02 30.25
N GLN A 396 -3.71 -8.26 29.54
CA GLN A 396 -2.45 -7.52 29.64
C GLN A 396 -2.49 -6.14 28.96
N VAL A 397 -3.47 -5.88 28.09
CA VAL A 397 -3.71 -4.52 27.54
C VAL A 397 -4.35 -3.61 28.59
N THR A 398 -5.07 -4.18 29.56
CA THR A 398 -5.92 -3.39 30.46
C THR A 398 -5.08 -2.46 31.34
N GLY A 399 -5.17 -1.15 31.07
CA GLY A 399 -4.41 -0.13 31.81
C GLY A 399 -2.98 0.08 31.32
N LEU A 400 -2.58 -0.62 30.25
CA LEU A 400 -1.29 -0.43 29.59
C LEU A 400 -1.26 0.91 28.83
N SER A 401 -0.14 1.62 28.96
CA SER A 401 0.20 2.76 28.11
C SER A 401 1.43 2.44 27.28
N SER A 402 1.60 3.11 26.14
CA SER A 402 2.85 2.99 25.39
C SER A 402 3.41 4.32 24.93
N LEU A 403 4.73 4.36 24.79
CA LEU A 403 5.49 5.47 24.26
C LEU A 403 6.37 4.98 23.11
N ASP A 404 6.20 5.57 21.93
CA ASP A 404 7.07 5.31 20.80
C ASP A 404 8.12 6.41 20.63
N THR A 405 9.39 6.04 20.82
CA THR A 405 10.58 6.88 20.57
C THR A 405 11.45 6.32 19.45
N SER A 406 10.96 5.33 18.71
CA SER A 406 11.68 4.69 17.62
C SER A 406 11.85 5.63 16.42
N SER A 407 12.78 5.29 15.53
CA SER A 407 12.99 6.05 14.30
C SER A 407 11.77 5.93 13.39
N SER A 408 11.47 6.95 12.58
CA SER A 408 10.32 6.93 11.64
C SER A 408 10.37 5.86 10.53
N LEU A 409 11.41 5.04 10.48
CA LEU A 409 11.55 3.91 9.57
C LEU A 409 11.20 2.57 10.24
N ALA A 410 11.20 2.52 11.57
CA ALA A 410 10.79 1.36 12.34
C ALA A 410 9.27 1.37 12.47
N THR A 411 8.65 0.18 12.45
CA THR A 411 7.25 0.02 12.81
C THR A 411 7.12 -0.57 14.20
N THR A 412 6.27 0.03 15.04
CA THR A 412 5.90 -0.50 16.36
C THR A 412 4.54 -1.19 16.31
N THR A 413 4.47 -2.41 16.84
CA THR A 413 3.27 -3.23 16.74
C THR A 413 2.91 -3.87 18.07
N ILE A 414 1.64 -3.77 18.48
CA ILE A 414 1.07 -4.65 19.50
C ILE A 414 0.35 -5.80 18.80
N ARG A 415 0.79 -7.03 19.04
CA ARG A 415 0.16 -8.24 18.51
C ARG A 415 -0.75 -8.86 19.55
N LEU A 416 -2.03 -8.95 19.23
CA LEU A 416 -3.02 -9.55 20.12
C LEU A 416 -2.98 -11.08 20.01
N LEU A 417 -2.79 -11.75 21.15
CA LEU A 417 -2.74 -13.23 21.22
C LEU A 417 -4.10 -13.86 21.56
N SER A 418 -5.07 -13.07 22.04
CA SER A 418 -6.42 -13.49 22.44
C SER A 418 -7.43 -12.37 22.14
N GLY A 419 -8.63 -12.64 21.62
CA GLY A 419 -9.63 -11.57 21.42
C GLY A 419 -10.68 -11.44 22.53
N GLY A 420 -11.61 -10.52 22.31
CA GLY A 420 -12.63 -10.09 23.25
C GLY A 420 -12.95 -8.60 23.10
N THR A 421 -13.17 -7.90 24.22
CA THR A 421 -13.40 -6.45 24.23
C THR A 421 -12.27 -5.73 24.94
N GLY A 422 -11.65 -4.73 24.30
CA GLY A 422 -10.53 -3.99 24.88
C GLY A 422 -10.46 -2.52 24.45
N ASP A 423 -9.67 -1.74 25.18
CA ASP A 423 -9.42 -0.33 24.91
C ASP A 423 -7.93 -0.13 24.60
N PHE A 424 -7.63 0.21 23.35
CA PHE A 424 -6.29 0.50 22.86
C PHE A 424 -6.04 2.01 22.71
N SER A 425 -6.96 2.86 23.14
CA SER A 425 -6.87 4.31 22.95
C SER A 425 -5.68 4.98 23.66
N ASN A 426 -5.11 4.32 24.67
CA ASN A 426 -3.91 4.78 25.39
C ASN A 426 -2.59 4.29 24.79
N LEU A 427 -2.64 3.47 23.73
CA LEU A 427 -1.44 2.94 23.08
C LEU A 427 -0.99 3.84 21.94
N ASN A 428 0.24 4.33 22.04
CA ASN A 428 0.93 4.99 20.95
C ASN A 428 1.84 3.98 20.25
N VAL A 429 1.32 3.34 19.20
CA VAL A 429 2.04 2.40 18.31
C VAL A 429 1.54 2.59 16.88
N ASP A 430 2.35 2.19 15.90
CA ASP A 430 1.94 2.27 14.49
C ASP A 430 0.79 1.30 14.18
N PHE A 431 0.86 0.07 14.69
CA PHE A 431 -0.11 -0.98 14.40
C PHE A 431 -0.59 -1.76 15.63
N ILE A 432 -1.89 -2.09 15.62
CA ILE A 432 -2.46 -3.19 16.38
C ILE A 432 -2.67 -4.37 15.41
N GLU A 433 -2.00 -5.49 15.66
CA GLU A 433 -2.05 -6.68 14.83
C GLU A 433 -2.97 -7.75 15.43
N PHE A 434 -3.92 -8.22 14.61
CA PHE A 434 -4.81 -9.33 14.92
C PHE A 434 -4.33 -10.58 14.16
N ALA A 435 -3.62 -11.46 14.86
CA ALA A 435 -2.85 -12.57 14.30
C ALA A 435 -3.45 -13.97 14.56
N SER A 436 -4.58 -14.07 15.25
CA SER A 436 -5.27 -15.34 15.51
C SER A 436 -6.78 -15.22 15.36
N ALA A 437 -7.44 -16.36 15.08
CA ALA A 437 -8.90 -16.47 14.90
C ALA A 437 -9.74 -16.18 16.16
N GLU A 438 -9.10 -15.78 17.26
CA GLU A 438 -9.76 -15.45 18.52
C GLU A 438 -10.13 -13.98 18.61
N GLY A 439 -9.77 -13.14 17.62
CA GLY A 439 -9.93 -11.68 17.62
C GLY A 439 -11.36 -11.12 17.63
N ALA A 440 -12.39 -11.94 17.84
CA ALA A 440 -13.79 -11.48 17.86
C ALA A 440 -14.06 -10.51 19.02
N GLY A 441 -14.80 -9.43 18.75
CA GLY A 441 -15.30 -8.50 19.76
C GLY A 441 -15.13 -7.03 19.39
N THR A 442 -15.07 -6.16 20.39
CA THR A 442 -15.15 -4.69 20.21
C THR A 442 -13.90 -4.03 20.76
N TYR A 443 -13.23 -3.22 19.95
CA TYR A 443 -11.96 -2.62 20.30
C TYR A 443 -12.01 -1.10 20.11
N SER A 444 -11.85 -0.37 21.20
CA SER A 444 -11.78 1.09 21.15
C SER A 444 -10.37 1.53 20.77
N LEU A 445 -10.26 2.40 19.76
CA LEU A 445 -9.00 2.85 19.19
C LEU A 445 -8.81 4.36 19.44
N SER A 446 -7.56 4.82 19.43
CA SER A 446 -7.26 6.23 19.24
C SER A 446 -7.26 6.56 17.75
N GLN A 447 -7.59 7.80 17.40
CA GLN A 447 -7.61 8.24 16.01
C GLN A 447 -6.23 7.97 15.36
N ARG A 448 -6.24 7.40 14.15
CA ARG A 448 -5.05 7.13 13.30
C ARG A 448 -4.19 5.91 13.65
N GLN A 449 -4.56 5.11 14.66
CA GLN A 449 -3.93 3.80 14.84
C GLN A 449 -4.13 2.92 13.60
N GLY A 450 -3.06 2.26 13.14
CA GLY A 450 -3.15 1.27 12.08
C GLY A 450 -3.65 -0.06 12.62
N ILE A 451 -4.49 -0.74 11.85
CA ILE A 451 -4.92 -2.11 12.11
C ILE A 451 -4.26 -3.02 11.09
N LEU A 452 -3.66 -4.11 11.56
CA LEU A 452 -3.13 -5.18 10.72
C LEU A 452 -3.92 -6.47 10.98
N LEU A 453 -4.71 -6.91 10.00
CA LEU A 453 -5.38 -8.21 10.02
C LEU A 453 -4.47 -9.24 9.36
N SER A 454 -3.59 -9.87 10.14
CA SER A 454 -2.56 -10.80 9.62
C SER A 454 -3.07 -12.24 9.44
N SER A 455 -4.22 -12.58 10.04
CA SER A 455 -4.92 -13.85 9.87
C SER A 455 -6.42 -13.66 9.64
N ASP A 456 -7.12 -14.66 9.11
CA ASP A 456 -8.60 -14.67 9.09
C ASP A 456 -9.14 -14.82 10.51
N LEU A 457 -9.94 -13.84 10.96
CA LEU A 457 -10.53 -13.85 12.29
C LEU A 457 -11.75 -14.77 12.42
N GLY A 458 -12.38 -15.18 11.31
CA GLY A 458 -13.51 -16.12 11.30
C GLY A 458 -14.84 -15.60 11.89
N SER A 459 -14.79 -14.57 12.73
CA SER A 459 -15.90 -14.02 13.51
C SER A 459 -15.97 -12.50 13.36
N ALA A 460 -17.11 -11.91 13.74
CA ALA A 460 -17.31 -10.47 13.67
C ALA A 460 -16.35 -9.71 14.60
N ILE A 461 -15.78 -8.61 14.09
CA ILE A 461 -14.96 -7.66 14.82
C ILE A 461 -15.51 -6.26 14.66
N THR A 462 -15.50 -5.47 15.73
CA THR A 462 -15.91 -4.07 15.74
C THR A 462 -14.75 -3.20 16.20
N PHE A 463 -14.43 -2.16 15.44
CA PHE A 463 -13.53 -1.09 15.84
C PHE A 463 -14.35 0.16 16.11
N ASP A 464 -14.15 0.74 17.29
CA ASP A 464 -14.91 1.87 17.83
C ASP A 464 -13.92 3.00 18.17
N THR A 465 -14.40 4.25 18.24
CA THR A 465 -13.64 5.36 18.78
C THR A 465 -14.33 5.93 20.04
N PRO A 466 -13.59 6.36 21.07
CA PRO A 466 -14.19 6.95 22.27
C PRO A 466 -15.04 8.20 22.01
N THR A 467 -14.90 8.83 20.85
CA THR A 467 -15.64 10.04 20.45
C THR A 467 -15.98 9.97 18.97
N ASP A 468 -17.23 9.67 18.66
CA ASP A 468 -17.81 9.76 17.30
C ASP A 468 -17.85 11.23 16.84
N GLY A 469 -16.87 11.61 16.03
CA GLY A 469 -16.72 12.91 15.42
C GLY A 469 -16.72 12.79 13.90
N ALA A 470 -17.25 13.80 13.21
CA ALA A 470 -17.52 13.76 11.75
C ALA A 470 -16.29 13.69 10.80
N ALA A 471 -15.11 13.31 11.29
CA ALA A 471 -13.88 13.19 10.50
C ALA A 471 -12.99 12.04 10.99
N ASP A 472 -13.58 11.04 11.65
CA ASP A 472 -12.81 9.93 12.20
C ASP A 472 -12.30 9.02 11.07
N SER A 473 -11.06 8.59 11.22
CA SER A 473 -10.37 7.80 10.19
C SER A 473 -9.65 6.59 10.78
N ILE A 474 -9.71 5.48 10.06
CA ILE A 474 -9.05 4.21 10.40
C ILE A 474 -8.23 3.73 9.20
N ASN A 475 -7.04 3.20 9.47
CA ASN A 475 -6.20 2.55 8.47
C ASN A 475 -6.22 1.05 8.71
N ILE A 476 -6.66 0.25 7.73
CA ILE A 476 -6.78 -1.20 7.83
C ILE A 476 -5.91 -1.83 6.75
N SER A 477 -4.91 -2.58 7.20
CA SER A 477 -4.04 -3.40 6.37
C SER A 477 -4.47 -4.86 6.51
N VAL A 478 -4.75 -5.53 5.39
CA VAL A 478 -5.26 -6.90 5.38
C VAL A 478 -4.26 -7.83 4.69
N ALA A 479 -3.79 -8.86 5.38
CA ALA A 479 -2.87 -9.86 4.83
C ALA A 479 -3.54 -11.19 4.47
N ALA A 480 -4.71 -11.45 5.05
CA ALA A 480 -5.52 -12.65 4.82
C ALA A 480 -6.99 -12.26 4.61
N SER A 481 -7.69 -12.94 3.71
CA SER A 481 -9.14 -12.78 3.53
C SER A 481 -9.88 -12.97 4.85
N GLN A 482 -10.95 -12.21 5.05
CA GLN A 482 -11.72 -12.19 6.29
C GLN A 482 -13.10 -12.79 6.03
N THR A 483 -13.39 -13.90 6.71
CA THR A 483 -14.71 -14.55 6.64
C THR A 483 -15.69 -13.98 7.65
N GLY A 484 -15.20 -13.39 8.74
CA GLY A 484 -15.98 -12.59 9.69
C GLY A 484 -16.22 -11.16 9.20
N SER A 485 -17.30 -10.52 9.68
CA SER A 485 -17.62 -9.13 9.35
C SER A 485 -16.70 -8.15 10.09
N ILE A 486 -16.26 -7.10 9.40
CA ILE A 486 -15.53 -5.98 9.99
C ILE A 486 -16.51 -4.80 10.13
N ASP A 487 -16.75 -4.37 11.36
CA ASP A 487 -17.58 -3.20 11.68
C ASP A 487 -16.69 -2.04 12.12
N VAL A 488 -16.78 -0.95 11.38
CA VAL A 488 -16.07 0.33 11.55
C VAL A 488 -17.07 1.47 11.44
N SER A 489 -18.29 1.25 11.94
CA SER A 489 -19.41 2.19 11.83
C SER A 489 -19.19 3.53 12.53
N ASP A 490 -18.23 3.62 13.45
CA ASP A 490 -17.83 4.86 14.11
C ASP A 490 -16.76 5.66 13.33
N PHE A 491 -16.46 5.30 12.08
CA PHE A 491 -15.49 6.00 11.22
C PHE A 491 -16.12 6.48 9.90
N GLU A 492 -15.86 7.74 9.52
CA GLU A 492 -16.25 8.25 8.19
C GLU A 492 -15.24 7.92 7.10
N VAL A 493 -13.95 7.77 7.43
CA VAL A 493 -12.89 7.53 6.45
C VAL A 493 -12.17 6.22 6.74
N ILE A 494 -12.40 5.22 5.90
CA ILE A 494 -11.79 3.91 6.02
C ILE A 494 -10.72 3.79 4.94
N ASN A 495 -9.45 3.75 5.32
CA ASN A 495 -8.35 3.51 4.39
C ASN A 495 -7.99 2.03 4.42
N LEU A 496 -8.38 1.31 3.37
CA LEU A 496 -8.15 -0.11 3.21
C LEU A 496 -6.95 -0.37 2.28
N SER A 497 -6.06 -1.26 2.69
CA SER A 497 -4.99 -1.77 1.83
C SER A 497 -4.80 -3.26 2.02
N SER A 498 -4.47 -3.95 0.94
CA SER A 498 -3.94 -5.30 1.03
C SER A 498 -2.41 -5.27 1.07
N VAL A 499 -1.80 -6.01 2.00
CA VAL A 499 -0.35 -5.98 2.22
C VAL A 499 0.43 -6.98 1.36
N SER A 500 -0.08 -8.20 1.14
CA SER A 500 0.71 -9.27 0.52
C SER A 500 -0.02 -10.17 -0.49
N ASN A 501 -1.34 -10.35 -0.38
CA ASN A 501 -2.11 -11.29 -1.19
C ASN A 501 -3.37 -10.65 -1.76
N ALA A 502 -4.01 -11.28 -2.75
CA ALA A 502 -5.41 -10.93 -3.01
C ALA A 502 -6.24 -11.21 -1.75
N VAL A 503 -7.15 -10.29 -1.40
CA VAL A 503 -7.97 -10.39 -0.20
C VAL A 503 -9.45 -10.29 -0.54
N GLU A 504 -10.26 -11.03 0.20
CA GLU A 504 -11.70 -10.94 0.17
C GLU A 504 -12.21 -10.58 1.57
N LEU A 505 -13.05 -9.56 1.66
CA LEU A 505 -13.77 -9.22 2.89
C LEU A 505 -15.23 -9.65 2.71
N SER A 506 -15.69 -10.56 3.58
CA SER A 506 -17.06 -11.06 3.51
C SER A 506 -18.10 -9.97 3.80
N ALA A 507 -17.78 -9.07 4.73
CA ALA A 507 -18.57 -7.88 5.02
C ALA A 507 -17.69 -6.78 5.64
N LEU A 508 -17.83 -5.56 5.13
CA LEU A 508 -17.29 -4.34 5.72
C LEU A 508 -18.44 -3.37 6.00
N THR A 509 -18.63 -2.96 7.25
CA THR A 509 -19.69 -2.04 7.66
C THR A 509 -19.07 -0.72 8.11
N GLY A 510 -19.27 0.33 7.32
CA GLY A 510 -18.97 1.71 7.70
C GLY A 510 -20.19 2.45 8.23
N SER A 511 -20.00 3.72 8.59
CA SER A 511 -21.08 4.57 9.11
C SER A 511 -22.19 4.78 8.08
N GLU A 512 -23.45 4.69 8.54
CA GLU A 512 -24.65 5.08 7.79
C GLU A 512 -24.70 6.60 7.51
N SER A 513 -23.87 7.39 8.20
CA SER A 513 -23.82 8.86 8.08
C SER A 513 -22.98 9.37 6.91
N GLY A 514 -22.51 8.49 6.02
CA GLY A 514 -21.79 8.88 4.80
C GLY A 514 -20.33 8.43 4.74
N SER A 515 -20.01 7.25 5.25
CA SER A 515 -18.64 6.73 5.22
C SER A 515 -18.10 6.51 3.79
N ILE A 516 -16.79 6.73 3.62
CA ILE A 516 -16.04 6.51 2.38
C ILE A 516 -14.93 5.50 2.66
N VAL A 517 -14.87 4.43 1.85
CA VAL A 517 -13.79 3.45 1.86
C VAL A 517 -12.80 3.78 0.75
N ASN A 518 -11.61 4.25 1.11
CA ASN A 518 -10.50 4.44 0.18
C ASN A 518 -9.70 3.14 0.09
N ILE A 519 -9.51 2.62 -1.12
CA ILE A 519 -8.78 1.38 -1.36
C ILE A 519 -7.48 1.69 -2.11
N SER A 520 -6.38 1.10 -1.67
CA SER A 520 -5.06 1.29 -2.29
C SER A 520 -4.21 0.03 -2.28
N GLY A 521 -3.18 0.01 -3.11
CA GLY A 521 -2.20 -1.08 -3.20
C GLY A 521 -2.21 -1.77 -4.56
N SER A 522 -1.45 -2.86 -4.66
CA SER A 522 -1.27 -3.59 -5.94
C SER A 522 -2.01 -4.91 -6.02
N GLN A 523 -2.60 -5.37 -4.92
CA GLN A 523 -3.25 -6.68 -4.85
C GLN A 523 -4.74 -6.54 -5.12
N ASN A 524 -5.36 -7.61 -5.61
CA ASN A 524 -6.80 -7.63 -5.84
C ASN A 524 -7.57 -7.55 -4.51
N VAL A 525 -8.67 -6.82 -4.52
CA VAL A 525 -9.55 -6.64 -3.36
C VAL A 525 -10.97 -6.98 -3.76
N THR A 526 -11.56 -7.95 -3.07
CA THR A 526 -12.98 -8.29 -3.20
C THR A 526 -13.73 -7.82 -1.96
N LEU A 527 -14.74 -6.97 -2.16
CA LEU A 527 -15.71 -6.58 -1.14
C LEU A 527 -17.04 -7.30 -1.45
N ALA A 528 -17.25 -8.46 -0.82
CA ALA A 528 -18.42 -9.28 -1.08
C ALA A 528 -19.72 -8.60 -0.59
N SER A 529 -19.63 -7.89 0.53
CA SER A 529 -20.67 -7.03 1.08
C SER A 529 -20.05 -5.78 1.68
N ILE A 530 -20.65 -4.62 1.42
CA ILE A 530 -20.19 -3.32 1.89
C ILE A 530 -21.37 -2.46 2.31
N THR A 531 -21.28 -1.83 3.47
CA THR A 531 -22.22 -0.79 3.93
C THR A 531 -21.44 0.50 4.06
N ALA A 532 -21.42 1.32 3.00
CA ALA A 532 -20.76 2.63 2.98
C ALA A 532 -21.43 3.51 1.92
N GLN A 533 -21.26 4.83 1.99
CA GLN A 533 -21.77 5.74 0.96
C GLN A 533 -20.91 5.71 -0.30
N GLY A 534 -19.59 5.60 -0.14
CA GLY A 534 -18.64 5.64 -1.23
C GLY A 534 -17.54 4.61 -1.12
N VAL A 535 -17.11 4.07 -2.26
CA VAL A 535 -15.84 3.35 -2.41
C VAL A 535 -14.99 4.09 -3.43
N ASN A 536 -13.74 4.36 -3.07
CA ASN A 536 -12.77 5.07 -3.90
C ASN A 536 -11.49 4.25 -4.03
N ALA A 537 -11.32 3.58 -5.16
CA ALA A 537 -10.16 2.76 -5.48
C ALA A 537 -9.19 3.41 -6.50
N ASN A 538 -9.21 4.75 -6.65
CA ASN A 538 -8.33 5.47 -7.58
C ASN A 538 -6.82 5.19 -7.41
N HIS A 539 -6.41 4.67 -6.25
CA HIS A 539 -5.02 4.33 -5.94
C HIS A 539 -4.77 2.82 -5.86
N LEU A 540 -5.75 2.01 -6.29
CA LEU A 540 -5.62 0.57 -6.44
C LEU A 540 -5.12 0.25 -7.85
N THR A 541 -4.06 -0.53 -7.96
CA THR A 541 -3.57 -1.03 -9.25
C THR A 541 -3.90 -2.51 -9.47
N GLY A 542 -4.34 -3.21 -8.42
CA GLY A 542 -4.96 -4.53 -8.54
C GLY A 542 -6.44 -4.41 -8.91
N ASN A 543 -7.10 -5.54 -9.13
CA ASN A 543 -8.50 -5.54 -9.52
C ASN A 543 -9.40 -5.37 -8.28
N LEU A 544 -10.39 -4.50 -8.37
CA LEU A 544 -11.51 -4.38 -7.45
C LEU A 544 -12.65 -5.30 -7.91
N THR A 545 -13.24 -6.03 -6.97
CA THR A 545 -14.52 -6.71 -7.18
C THR A 545 -15.48 -6.31 -6.08
N ILE A 546 -16.63 -5.77 -6.42
CA ILE A 546 -17.57 -5.22 -5.44
C ILE A 546 -19.03 -5.51 -5.81
N THR A 547 -19.84 -5.82 -4.80
CA THR A 547 -21.30 -5.87 -4.92
C THR A 547 -21.90 -4.63 -4.27
N GLN A 548 -22.70 -3.90 -5.02
CA GLN A 548 -23.39 -2.71 -4.55
C GLN A 548 -24.37 -3.04 -3.41
N SER A 549 -24.49 -2.13 -2.45
CA SER A 549 -25.56 -2.13 -1.45
C SER A 549 -26.44 -0.88 -1.59
N GLU A 550 -27.60 -0.85 -0.92
CA GLU A 550 -28.53 0.28 -0.99
C GLU A 550 -27.91 1.63 -0.58
N LEU A 551 -26.88 1.62 0.28
CA LEU A 551 -26.19 2.82 0.73
C LEU A 551 -25.05 3.23 -0.21
N LEU A 552 -24.53 2.32 -1.03
CA LEU A 552 -23.38 2.56 -1.89
C LEU A 552 -23.80 3.30 -3.16
N THR A 553 -23.70 4.62 -3.12
CA THR A 553 -24.11 5.53 -4.20
C THR A 553 -22.93 6.10 -4.99
N SER A 554 -21.69 5.89 -4.56
CA SER A 554 -20.49 6.31 -5.30
C SER A 554 -19.46 5.20 -5.33
N MET A 555 -19.03 4.83 -6.52
CA MET A 555 -18.01 3.81 -6.73
C MET A 555 -16.97 4.35 -7.70
N THR A 556 -15.70 4.22 -7.34
CA THR A 556 -14.58 4.51 -8.23
C THR A 556 -13.61 3.34 -8.24
N GLY A 557 -13.31 2.83 -9.44
CA GLY A 557 -12.29 1.83 -9.68
C GLY A 557 -10.88 2.41 -9.72
N GLY A 558 -9.91 1.56 -10.03
CA GLY A 558 -8.49 1.85 -10.06
C GLY A 558 -7.90 1.74 -11.46
N SER A 559 -6.68 1.22 -11.53
CA SER A 559 -6.03 0.91 -12.81
C SER A 559 -6.06 -0.58 -13.19
N GLY A 560 -6.75 -1.39 -12.38
CA GLY A 560 -6.93 -2.83 -12.62
C GLY A 560 -8.14 -3.10 -13.52
N ASP A 561 -8.38 -4.37 -13.84
CA ASP A 561 -9.60 -4.77 -14.54
C ASP A 561 -10.70 -5.01 -13.49
N ASP A 562 -11.54 -4.01 -13.25
CA ASP A 562 -12.46 -3.96 -12.12
C ASP A 562 -13.84 -4.53 -12.46
N THR A 563 -14.52 -5.07 -11.44
CA THR A 563 -15.84 -5.69 -11.58
C THR A 563 -16.83 -5.13 -10.55
N PHE A 564 -17.94 -4.59 -11.03
CA PHE A 564 -18.99 -4.00 -10.21
C PHE A 564 -20.30 -4.76 -10.43
N THR A 565 -20.91 -5.29 -9.38
CA THR A 565 -22.24 -5.91 -9.44
C THR A 565 -23.27 -4.94 -8.91
N ILE A 566 -24.25 -4.57 -9.73
CA ILE A 566 -25.30 -3.59 -9.40
C ILE A 566 -26.57 -4.30 -8.98
N VAL A 567 -27.19 -3.78 -7.92
CA VAL A 567 -28.44 -4.33 -7.35
C VAL A 567 -29.61 -3.35 -7.46
N GLY A 568 -29.36 -2.08 -7.79
CA GLY A 568 -30.37 -1.05 -8.04
C GLY A 568 -30.05 0.30 -7.40
N GLY A 569 -31.04 1.20 -7.37
CA GLY A 569 -30.92 2.49 -6.70
C GLY A 569 -30.11 3.53 -7.49
N ASP A 570 -29.93 4.70 -6.89
CA ASP A 570 -29.14 5.80 -7.47
C ASP A 570 -27.65 5.53 -7.24
N PHE A 571 -26.81 5.70 -8.27
CA PHE A 571 -25.37 5.54 -8.13
C PHE A 571 -24.56 6.30 -9.18
N ALA A 572 -23.33 6.66 -8.82
CA ALA A 572 -22.31 7.11 -9.76
C ALA A 572 -21.16 6.10 -9.76
N LEU A 573 -20.79 5.63 -10.95
CA LEU A 573 -19.70 4.70 -11.19
C LEU A 573 -18.69 5.29 -12.17
N ASP A 574 -17.47 5.46 -11.70
CA ASP A 574 -16.29 5.64 -12.53
C ASP A 574 -15.42 4.39 -12.40
N ALA A 575 -15.44 3.48 -13.37
CA ALA A 575 -14.69 2.25 -13.24
C ALA A 575 -13.16 2.43 -13.38
N GLY A 576 -12.70 3.65 -13.73
CA GLY A 576 -11.29 4.00 -13.74
C GLY A 576 -10.63 3.70 -15.08
N SER A 577 -9.51 2.98 -15.05
CA SER A 577 -8.82 2.56 -16.26
C SER A 577 -8.54 1.08 -16.19
N GLY A 578 -8.66 0.38 -17.31
CA GLY A 578 -8.55 -1.07 -17.31
C GLY A 578 -9.46 -1.61 -18.38
N THR A 579 -9.83 -2.88 -18.25
CA THR A 579 -11.00 -3.43 -18.94
C THR A 579 -12.06 -3.74 -17.90
N ASP A 580 -12.98 -2.81 -17.72
CA ASP A 580 -13.88 -2.82 -16.58
C ASP A 580 -15.25 -3.40 -16.92
N ALA A 581 -15.85 -4.10 -15.95
CA ALA A 581 -17.09 -4.83 -16.12
C ALA A 581 -18.17 -4.42 -15.11
N LEU A 582 -19.36 -4.16 -15.63
CA LEU A 582 -20.60 -3.97 -14.88
C LEU A 582 -21.48 -5.20 -15.01
N LEU A 583 -21.86 -5.81 -13.89
CA LEU A 583 -22.63 -7.05 -13.83
C LEU A 583 -24.03 -6.81 -13.28
N PHE A 584 -25.00 -7.51 -13.88
CA PHE A 584 -26.39 -7.55 -13.46
C PHE A 584 -26.81 -9.00 -13.24
N THR A 585 -27.27 -9.34 -12.05
CA THR A 585 -27.52 -10.76 -11.69
C THR A 585 -28.97 -11.22 -11.88
N ASP A 586 -29.89 -10.29 -12.16
CA ASP A 586 -31.33 -10.54 -12.36
C ASP A 586 -31.92 -9.42 -13.23
N THR A 587 -33.22 -9.49 -13.50
CA THR A 587 -33.99 -8.39 -14.10
C THR A 587 -33.90 -7.14 -13.23
N LEU A 588 -33.50 -6.03 -13.84
CA LEU A 588 -33.27 -4.76 -13.15
C LEU A 588 -33.78 -3.59 -13.98
N ASP A 589 -34.57 -2.71 -13.37
CA ASP A 589 -35.03 -1.47 -13.98
C ASP A 589 -34.37 -0.28 -13.29
N LEU A 590 -33.51 0.45 -14.02
CA LEU A 590 -32.81 1.65 -13.54
C LEU A 590 -33.36 2.93 -14.17
N SER A 591 -34.44 2.87 -14.95
CA SER A 591 -34.95 4.02 -15.71
C SER A 591 -35.43 5.18 -14.84
N ALA A 592 -35.86 4.89 -13.60
CA ALA A 592 -36.27 5.90 -12.62
C ALA A 592 -35.13 6.40 -11.72
N ASN A 593 -33.93 5.82 -11.84
CA ASN A 593 -32.79 6.11 -10.97
C ASN A 593 -31.90 7.20 -11.55
N THR A 594 -31.23 7.95 -10.66
CA THR A 594 -30.15 8.84 -11.08
C THR A 594 -28.87 8.02 -11.15
N ILE A 595 -28.47 7.66 -12.37
CA ILE A 595 -27.27 6.86 -12.62
C ILE A 595 -26.25 7.66 -13.44
N ASP A 596 -24.97 7.48 -13.16
CA ASP A 596 -23.85 7.99 -13.96
C ASP A 596 -22.82 6.87 -14.13
N ILE A 597 -22.50 6.52 -15.37
CA ILE A 597 -21.60 5.41 -15.69
C ILE A 597 -20.55 5.91 -16.68
N ILE A 598 -19.30 5.91 -16.23
CA ILE A 598 -18.14 6.27 -17.05
C ILE A 598 -17.05 5.20 -16.95
N ASN A 599 -16.24 5.11 -18.01
CA ASN A 599 -15.10 4.20 -18.13
C ASN A 599 -15.43 2.71 -17.94
N VAL A 600 -16.63 2.28 -18.34
CA VAL A 600 -17.00 0.86 -18.37
C VAL A 600 -16.90 0.34 -19.79
N GLU A 601 -16.13 -0.73 -20.01
CA GLU A 601 -15.99 -1.37 -21.33
C GLU A 601 -17.01 -2.49 -21.56
N LYS A 602 -17.52 -3.12 -20.48
CA LYS A 602 -18.42 -4.26 -20.58
C LYS A 602 -19.60 -4.15 -19.62
N MET A 603 -20.80 -4.38 -20.13
CA MET A 603 -21.99 -4.69 -19.33
C MET A 603 -22.42 -6.13 -19.58
N GLN A 604 -22.67 -6.88 -18.52
CA GLN A 604 -23.04 -8.29 -18.62
C GLN A 604 -24.18 -8.68 -17.69
N ILE A 605 -25.18 -9.35 -18.26
CA ILE A 605 -26.24 -10.01 -17.49
C ILE A 605 -25.77 -11.43 -17.18
N THR A 606 -25.75 -11.80 -15.90
CA THR A 606 -25.25 -13.10 -15.43
C THR A 606 -26.36 -14.01 -14.91
N ALA A 607 -27.63 -13.66 -15.17
CA ALA A 607 -28.77 -14.49 -14.80
C ALA A 607 -28.77 -15.82 -15.58
N ASP A 608 -29.23 -16.90 -14.94
CA ASP A 608 -29.37 -18.20 -15.62
C ASP A 608 -30.57 -18.23 -16.58
N ALA A 609 -31.68 -17.57 -16.19
CA ALA A 609 -32.89 -17.42 -16.98
C ALA A 609 -32.90 -16.06 -17.69
N ALA A 610 -33.66 -15.94 -18.78
CA ALA A 610 -33.76 -14.70 -19.52
C ALA A 610 -34.20 -13.54 -18.60
N ALA A 611 -33.35 -12.52 -18.52
CA ALA A 611 -33.56 -11.33 -17.73
C ALA A 611 -33.51 -10.07 -18.60
N SER A 612 -34.05 -8.97 -18.08
CA SER A 612 -33.97 -7.67 -18.74
C SER A 612 -33.34 -6.61 -17.87
N VAL A 613 -32.45 -5.80 -18.45
CA VAL A 613 -31.88 -4.61 -17.79
C VAL A 613 -32.37 -3.37 -18.52
N THR A 614 -33.08 -2.49 -17.81
CA THR A 614 -33.58 -1.22 -18.36
C THR A 614 -32.66 -0.08 -17.96
N LEU A 615 -32.16 0.65 -18.95
CA LEU A 615 -31.33 1.86 -18.82
C LEU A 615 -32.00 3.01 -19.58
N ASN A 616 -31.59 4.26 -19.34
CA ASN A 616 -31.99 5.34 -20.22
C ASN A 616 -31.01 5.46 -21.40
N SER A 617 -31.37 6.26 -22.40
CA SER A 617 -30.55 6.46 -23.61
C SER A 617 -29.23 7.20 -23.31
N SER A 618 -29.25 8.11 -22.35
CA SER A 618 -28.08 8.92 -21.97
C SER A 618 -26.92 8.10 -21.39
N GLU A 619 -27.17 6.89 -20.88
CA GLU A 619 -26.10 6.02 -20.36
C GLU A 619 -25.34 5.26 -21.43
N LEU A 620 -25.87 5.12 -22.66
CA LEU A 620 -25.28 4.32 -23.74
C LEU A 620 -24.93 5.13 -24.99
N ASP A 621 -25.51 6.32 -25.18
CA ASP A 621 -25.31 7.13 -26.39
C ASP A 621 -23.82 7.35 -26.74
N ASN A 622 -23.44 6.96 -27.95
CA ASN A 622 -22.08 7.04 -28.49
C ASN A 622 -20.99 6.34 -27.65
N LYS A 623 -21.35 5.41 -26.75
CA LYS A 623 -20.38 4.68 -25.93
C LYS A 623 -19.97 3.34 -26.59
N PRO A 624 -18.68 2.99 -26.60
CA PRO A 624 -18.20 1.73 -27.19
C PRO A 624 -18.22 0.59 -26.17
N ILE A 625 -19.41 0.17 -25.74
CA ILE A 625 -19.59 -0.83 -24.67
C ILE A 625 -19.89 -2.22 -25.25
N ILE A 626 -19.33 -3.25 -24.63
CA ILE A 626 -19.67 -4.65 -24.91
C ILE A 626 -20.90 -5.05 -24.10
N LEU A 627 -21.96 -5.52 -24.77
CA LEU A 627 -23.16 -6.06 -24.12
C LEU A 627 -23.20 -7.59 -24.31
N SER A 628 -23.37 -8.33 -23.21
CA SER A 628 -23.38 -9.81 -23.24
C SER A 628 -24.22 -10.43 -22.13
N GLY A 629 -24.58 -11.71 -22.29
CA GLY A 629 -25.27 -12.53 -21.29
C GLY A 629 -24.48 -13.80 -20.98
N THR A 630 -24.88 -14.57 -19.96
CA THR A 630 -24.31 -15.92 -19.71
C THR A 630 -25.33 -17.06 -19.74
N GLY A 631 -26.63 -16.75 -19.62
CA GLY A 631 -27.71 -17.72 -19.50
C GLY A 631 -28.53 -17.87 -20.78
N GLU A 632 -29.85 -17.96 -20.61
CA GLU A 632 -30.80 -17.77 -21.72
C GLU A 632 -30.70 -16.35 -22.30
N LYS A 633 -31.22 -16.14 -23.51
CA LYS A 633 -31.07 -14.85 -24.21
C LYS A 633 -31.72 -13.71 -23.42
N ASP A 634 -30.90 -12.77 -22.98
CA ASP A 634 -31.27 -11.61 -22.17
C ASP A 634 -31.66 -10.40 -23.05
N THR A 635 -32.23 -9.35 -22.45
CA THR A 635 -32.59 -8.11 -23.16
C THR A 635 -32.08 -6.85 -22.46
N PHE A 636 -31.38 -5.98 -23.18
CA PHE A 636 -31.18 -4.59 -22.72
C PHE A 636 -32.31 -3.73 -23.29
N ILE A 637 -33.04 -3.06 -22.39
CA ILE A 637 -34.11 -2.11 -22.72
C ILE A 637 -33.55 -0.70 -22.54
N ILE A 638 -33.60 0.10 -23.60
CA ILE A 638 -33.13 1.49 -23.60
C ILE A 638 -34.35 2.40 -23.70
N ASN A 639 -34.69 3.07 -22.61
CA ASN A 639 -35.75 4.08 -22.60
C ASN A 639 -35.19 5.43 -23.07
N MET A 640 -35.86 6.06 -24.02
CA MET A 640 -35.44 7.37 -24.50
C MET A 640 -35.67 8.45 -23.43
N ASP A 641 -34.60 9.08 -22.97
CA ASP A 641 -34.59 10.27 -22.10
C ASP A 641 -33.98 11.50 -22.81
N GLU A 642 -33.34 11.28 -23.96
CA GLU A 642 -32.79 12.31 -24.85
C GLU A 642 -33.47 12.26 -26.22
N SER A 643 -33.36 13.33 -27.01
CA SER A 643 -33.94 13.37 -28.37
C SER A 643 -33.09 12.68 -29.44
N SER A 644 -31.90 12.21 -29.08
CA SER A 644 -31.00 11.53 -30.01
C SER A 644 -30.32 10.37 -29.30
N LEU A 645 -30.24 9.23 -29.97
CA LEU A 645 -29.52 8.04 -29.53
C LEU A 645 -28.74 7.47 -30.70
N ASN A 646 -27.47 7.13 -30.46
CA ASN A 646 -26.62 6.43 -31.41
C ASN A 646 -25.94 5.24 -30.74
N LEU A 647 -26.40 4.03 -31.09
CA LEU A 647 -25.88 2.76 -30.60
C LEU A 647 -24.90 2.08 -31.55
N SER A 648 -24.54 2.70 -32.68
CA SER A 648 -23.65 2.10 -33.69
C SER A 648 -22.23 1.76 -33.18
N SER A 649 -21.83 2.30 -32.02
CA SER A 649 -20.55 1.97 -31.36
C SER A 649 -20.60 0.76 -30.42
N LEU A 650 -21.79 0.23 -30.12
CA LEU A 650 -21.93 -0.92 -29.24
C LEU A 650 -21.37 -2.19 -29.89
N ASN A 651 -20.84 -3.10 -29.06
CA ASN A 651 -20.47 -4.45 -29.46
C ASN A 651 -21.37 -5.44 -28.74
N VAL A 652 -22.35 -5.99 -29.46
CA VAL A 652 -23.39 -6.82 -28.86
C VAL A 652 -23.14 -8.30 -29.17
N ASP A 653 -23.10 -9.13 -28.13
CA ASP A 653 -23.16 -10.58 -28.28
C ASP A 653 -24.60 -11.03 -28.56
N SER A 654 -24.98 -11.03 -29.85
CA SER A 654 -26.35 -11.33 -30.31
C SER A 654 -26.84 -12.76 -30.00
N ASP A 655 -25.93 -13.67 -29.65
CA ASP A 655 -26.29 -15.04 -29.25
C ASP A 655 -26.89 -15.05 -27.83
N THR A 656 -26.47 -14.11 -26.99
CA THR A 656 -26.86 -14.05 -25.57
C THR A 656 -27.69 -12.81 -25.22
N VAL A 657 -27.73 -11.79 -26.06
CA VAL A 657 -28.43 -10.52 -25.80
C VAL A 657 -29.25 -10.06 -27.00
N SER A 658 -30.40 -9.44 -26.74
CA SER A 658 -31.14 -8.57 -27.67
C SER A 658 -31.24 -7.14 -27.15
N ILE A 659 -31.44 -6.20 -28.07
CA ILE A 659 -31.59 -4.78 -27.79
C ILE A 659 -33.03 -4.36 -28.09
N SER A 660 -33.63 -3.60 -27.17
CA SER A 660 -34.96 -3.01 -27.32
C SER A 660 -34.90 -1.53 -26.97
N ILE A 661 -35.26 -0.66 -27.90
CA ILE A 661 -35.29 0.79 -27.74
C ILE A 661 -36.74 1.25 -27.65
N ASN A 662 -37.07 1.91 -26.54
CA ASN A 662 -38.41 2.39 -26.25
C ASN A 662 -38.47 3.92 -26.33
N GLY A 663 -38.92 4.45 -27.47
CA GLY A 663 -39.19 5.86 -27.67
C GLY A 663 -40.56 6.32 -27.17
N ALA A 664 -41.49 5.40 -26.96
CA ALA A 664 -42.91 5.70 -26.73
C ALA A 664 -43.16 6.57 -25.48
N ASP A 665 -42.27 6.50 -24.49
CA ASP A 665 -42.38 7.27 -23.25
C ASP A 665 -41.99 8.76 -23.43
N LEU A 666 -41.20 9.11 -24.45
CA LEU A 666 -40.72 10.49 -24.70
C LEU A 666 -41.62 11.28 -25.67
N THR A 667 -42.92 11.33 -25.40
CA THR A 667 -43.99 11.86 -26.29
C THR A 667 -43.94 13.34 -26.72
N THR A 668 -42.95 14.14 -26.32
CA THR A 668 -42.97 15.61 -26.50
C THR A 668 -41.95 16.14 -27.50
N ARG A 669 -41.15 15.27 -28.10
CA ARG A 669 -40.00 15.63 -28.95
C ARG A 669 -39.86 14.62 -30.08
N GLU A 670 -39.46 15.10 -31.24
CA GLU A 670 -38.96 14.27 -32.33
C GLU A 670 -37.68 13.54 -31.87
N LEU A 671 -37.54 12.27 -32.24
CA LEU A 671 -36.42 11.40 -31.91
C LEU A 671 -35.54 11.17 -33.13
N THR A 672 -34.24 11.04 -32.91
CA THR A 672 -33.30 10.50 -33.88
C THR A 672 -32.63 9.28 -33.26
N ILE A 673 -32.97 8.09 -33.74
CA ILE A 673 -32.48 6.82 -33.20
C ILE A 673 -31.64 6.13 -34.27
N VAL A 674 -30.38 5.85 -33.93
CA VAL A 674 -29.52 4.93 -34.69
C VAL A 674 -29.31 3.70 -33.82
N GLY A 675 -29.75 2.55 -34.33
CA GLY A 675 -29.61 1.27 -33.65
C GLY A 675 -28.17 0.73 -33.67
N SER A 676 -28.04 -0.51 -33.25
CA SER A 676 -26.78 -1.21 -33.01
C SER A 676 -26.28 -1.93 -34.28
N GLY A 677 -25.20 -2.70 -34.14
CA GLY A 677 -24.68 -3.53 -35.23
C GLY A 677 -25.32 -4.94 -35.31
N VAL A 678 -26.41 -5.17 -34.57
CA VAL A 678 -27.17 -6.41 -34.53
C VAL A 678 -28.67 -6.09 -34.54
N GLY A 679 -29.52 -7.09 -34.75
CA GLY A 679 -30.97 -6.88 -34.82
C GLY A 679 -31.56 -6.29 -33.55
N ASP A 680 -32.31 -5.20 -33.71
CA ASP A 680 -32.92 -4.38 -32.68
C ASP A 680 -34.46 -4.38 -32.76
N VAL A 681 -35.10 -4.09 -31.63
CA VAL A 681 -36.53 -3.72 -31.58
C VAL A 681 -36.64 -2.24 -31.26
N ILE A 682 -37.20 -1.44 -32.16
CA ILE A 682 -37.22 0.03 -32.05
C ILE A 682 -38.65 0.55 -32.11
N THR A 683 -39.01 1.39 -31.14
CA THR A 683 -40.24 2.19 -31.18
C THR A 683 -39.91 3.68 -31.15
N GLY A 684 -40.52 4.45 -32.06
CA GLY A 684 -40.59 5.91 -32.01
C GLY A 684 -41.61 6.39 -30.98
N ASN A 685 -42.16 7.58 -31.19
CA ASN A 685 -43.22 8.16 -30.39
C ASN A 685 -44.38 8.72 -31.24
N SER A 686 -45.05 9.78 -30.81
CA SER A 686 -46.16 10.40 -31.55
C SER A 686 -45.75 11.61 -32.40
N SER A 687 -44.46 11.84 -32.57
CA SER A 687 -43.84 12.97 -33.27
C SER A 687 -43.12 12.45 -34.51
N ASP A 688 -42.75 13.33 -35.43
CA ASP A 688 -42.02 12.96 -36.64
C ASP A 688 -40.58 12.50 -36.31
N ASP A 689 -40.35 11.19 -36.22
CA ASP A 689 -39.08 10.62 -35.81
C ASP A 689 -38.19 10.26 -37.00
N THR A 690 -36.88 10.13 -36.75
CA THR A 690 -35.89 9.60 -37.69
C THR A 690 -35.26 8.36 -37.10
N LEU A 691 -35.54 7.21 -37.71
CA LEU A 691 -35.17 5.89 -37.22
C LEU A 691 -34.24 5.22 -38.25
N THR A 692 -33.03 4.88 -37.82
CA THR A 692 -32.05 4.12 -38.60
C THR A 692 -31.72 2.85 -37.82
N PRO A 693 -32.44 1.74 -38.06
CA PRO A 693 -32.30 0.54 -37.25
C PRO A 693 -30.90 -0.08 -37.26
N GLY A 694 -30.19 -0.02 -38.40
CA GLY A 694 -28.77 -0.38 -38.46
C GLY A 694 -28.54 -1.68 -39.20
N GLU A 695 -27.70 -2.55 -38.62
CA GLU A 695 -27.36 -3.84 -39.24
C GLU A 695 -28.07 -4.98 -38.49
N GLY A 696 -28.46 -6.03 -39.21
CA GLY A 696 -29.13 -7.19 -38.60
C GLY A 696 -30.63 -7.12 -38.80
N ALA A 697 -31.35 -8.16 -38.38
CA ALA A 697 -32.79 -8.24 -38.64
C ALA A 697 -33.56 -7.41 -37.62
N ASP A 698 -34.00 -6.22 -38.05
CA ASP A 698 -34.60 -5.22 -37.19
C ASP A 698 -36.12 -5.27 -37.18
N ARG A 699 -36.72 -4.77 -36.10
CA ARG A 699 -38.15 -4.51 -36.00
C ARG A 699 -38.38 -3.06 -35.59
N VAL A 700 -38.91 -2.25 -36.48
CA VAL A 700 -39.05 -0.80 -36.29
C VAL A 700 -40.49 -0.33 -36.43
N SER A 701 -40.94 0.50 -35.50
CA SER A 701 -42.26 1.14 -35.51
C SER A 701 -42.11 2.63 -35.22
N GLY A 702 -42.50 3.49 -36.15
CA GLY A 702 -42.59 4.94 -35.91
C GLY A 702 -43.65 5.31 -34.86
N LEU A 703 -44.72 4.50 -34.79
CA LEU A 703 -45.95 4.72 -34.01
C LEU A 703 -46.85 5.81 -34.62
N GLY A 704 -46.61 7.09 -34.36
CA GLY A 704 -47.39 8.17 -34.97
C GLY A 704 -46.54 9.40 -35.24
N GLY A 705 -47.01 10.31 -36.07
CA GLY A 705 -46.11 11.29 -36.72
C GLY A 705 -45.73 10.82 -38.13
N ASP A 706 -45.17 11.72 -38.91
CA ASP A 706 -44.66 11.42 -40.25
C ASP A 706 -43.19 10.97 -40.14
N ASP A 707 -42.98 9.68 -39.87
CA ASP A 707 -41.65 9.16 -39.53
C ASP A 707 -40.75 8.95 -40.76
N MET A 708 -39.44 9.01 -40.56
CA MET A 708 -38.42 8.59 -41.53
C MET A 708 -37.75 7.32 -41.01
N ILE A 709 -37.83 6.24 -41.78
CA ILE A 709 -37.24 4.94 -41.46
C ILE A 709 -36.26 4.59 -42.57
N ASP A 710 -34.96 4.53 -42.24
CA ASP A 710 -33.91 4.17 -43.20
C ASP A 710 -33.32 2.79 -42.85
N LEU A 711 -33.60 1.80 -43.70
CA LEU A 711 -33.17 0.41 -43.57
C LEU A 711 -31.82 0.14 -44.26
N ALA A 712 -30.96 1.16 -44.36
CA ALA A 712 -29.68 1.02 -45.04
C ALA A 712 -28.71 0.14 -44.24
N GLU A 713 -28.35 -1.00 -44.82
CA GLU A 713 -27.44 -1.99 -44.23
C GLU A 713 -26.33 -2.42 -45.20
N SER A 714 -25.20 -2.90 -44.66
CA SER A 714 -24.04 -3.34 -45.43
C SER A 714 -24.21 -4.77 -45.97
N GLU A 715 -24.86 -5.64 -45.20
CA GLU A 715 -25.23 -7.00 -45.58
C GLU A 715 -26.72 -7.18 -45.37
N ALA A 716 -27.43 -7.64 -46.41
CA ALA A 716 -28.88 -7.63 -46.37
C ALA A 716 -29.48 -8.60 -45.33
N ALA A 717 -30.12 -8.09 -44.29
CA ALA A 717 -30.93 -8.76 -43.30
C ALA A 717 -32.42 -8.67 -43.67
N ALA A 718 -33.30 -9.10 -42.77
CA ALA A 718 -34.74 -9.16 -43.03
C ALA A 718 -35.47 -8.30 -42.00
N ASP A 719 -35.72 -7.05 -42.37
CA ASP A 719 -36.27 -6.06 -41.47
C ASP A 719 -37.80 -6.07 -41.47
N ILE A 720 -38.38 -5.66 -40.35
CA ILE A 720 -39.82 -5.59 -40.15
C ILE A 720 -40.20 -4.15 -39.81
N VAL A 721 -40.79 -3.44 -40.77
CA VAL A 721 -41.43 -2.14 -40.51
C VAL A 721 -42.87 -2.34 -40.10
N VAL A 722 -43.24 -1.80 -38.95
CA VAL A 722 -44.56 -1.98 -38.35
C VAL A 722 -45.43 -0.77 -38.62
N LEU A 723 -46.53 -1.00 -39.33
CA LEU A 723 -47.51 0.04 -39.68
C LEU A 723 -48.85 -0.25 -39.02
N SER A 724 -49.58 0.80 -38.68
CA SER A 724 -50.92 0.66 -38.11
C SER A 724 -52.00 0.43 -39.19
N SER A 725 -52.85 -0.59 -38.99
CA SER A 725 -54.04 -0.90 -39.81
C SER A 725 -55.31 -0.24 -39.31
N VAL A 726 -55.22 0.50 -38.20
CA VAL A 726 -56.34 1.25 -37.63
C VAL A 726 -55.83 2.56 -37.04
N ASN A 727 -56.53 3.66 -37.29
CA ASN A 727 -56.13 4.99 -36.82
C ASN A 727 -54.70 5.36 -37.28
N VAL A 728 -54.51 5.54 -38.58
CA VAL A 728 -53.26 6.06 -39.15
C VAL A 728 -52.96 7.43 -38.52
N GLN A 729 -51.85 7.55 -37.78
CA GLN A 729 -51.46 8.76 -37.04
C GLN A 729 -50.34 9.56 -37.73
N GLY A 730 -50.02 9.25 -38.99
CA GLY A 730 -49.04 9.94 -39.83
C GLY A 730 -48.66 9.09 -41.04
N VAL A 731 -47.75 9.62 -41.87
CA VAL A 731 -47.27 8.99 -43.11
C VAL A 731 -45.77 8.72 -43.06
N ASP A 732 -45.42 7.44 -42.98
CA ASP A 732 -44.02 7.02 -42.82
C ASP A 732 -43.28 7.02 -44.16
N SER A 733 -42.06 7.52 -44.15
CA SER A 733 -41.11 7.53 -45.26
C SER A 733 -40.11 6.39 -45.05
N ILE A 734 -40.23 5.33 -45.83
CA ILE A 734 -39.39 4.14 -45.71
C ILE A 734 -38.37 4.14 -46.85
N ASP A 735 -37.11 4.38 -46.50
CA ASP A 735 -35.96 4.36 -47.39
C ASP A 735 -35.24 3.01 -47.31
N SER A 736 -34.50 2.67 -48.38
CA SER A 736 -33.63 1.49 -48.46
C SER A 736 -34.32 0.13 -48.35
N PHE A 737 -35.65 0.05 -48.51
CA PHE A 737 -36.42 -1.20 -48.42
C PHE A 737 -35.98 -2.26 -49.44
N ASN A 738 -35.47 -3.39 -48.96
CA ASN A 738 -35.05 -4.53 -49.74
C ASN A 738 -36.19 -5.52 -49.96
N VAL A 739 -36.80 -5.43 -51.14
CA VAL A 739 -37.93 -6.28 -51.58
C VAL A 739 -37.65 -7.80 -51.53
N GLN A 740 -36.41 -8.27 -51.41
CA GLN A 740 -36.11 -9.71 -51.27
C GLN A 740 -36.22 -10.22 -49.84
N ASN A 741 -36.02 -9.37 -48.84
CA ASN A 741 -35.89 -9.77 -47.45
C ASN A 741 -36.87 -9.05 -46.51
N ASP A 742 -37.15 -7.77 -46.75
CA ASP A 742 -37.85 -6.92 -45.81
C ASP A 742 -39.36 -7.11 -45.86
N ILE A 743 -39.98 -6.79 -44.74
CA ILE A 743 -41.37 -7.08 -44.43
C ILE A 743 -42.05 -5.82 -43.89
N ILE A 744 -43.21 -5.52 -44.44
CA ILE A 744 -44.17 -4.60 -43.84
C ILE A 744 -45.14 -5.42 -42.97
N ALA A 745 -45.15 -5.14 -41.68
CA ALA A 745 -46.07 -5.71 -40.71
C ALA A 745 -47.24 -4.77 -40.45
N TRP A 746 -48.40 -5.09 -41.00
CA TRP A 746 -49.61 -4.29 -40.77
C TRP A 746 -50.38 -4.82 -39.55
N GLN A 747 -50.44 -4.03 -38.47
CA GLN A 747 -50.98 -4.48 -37.18
C GLN A 747 -52.18 -3.65 -36.70
N ASN A 748 -53.09 -4.26 -35.95
CA ASN A 748 -54.41 -3.67 -35.64
C ASN A 748 -54.58 -3.13 -34.21
N THR A 749 -53.68 -3.43 -33.27
CA THR A 749 -53.90 -3.06 -31.86
C THR A 749 -52.63 -2.78 -31.08
N ASP A 750 -51.57 -3.56 -31.25
CA ASP A 750 -50.33 -3.41 -30.50
C ASP A 750 -49.12 -3.40 -31.42
N LEU A 751 -48.68 -2.20 -31.83
CA LEU A 751 -47.52 -2.02 -32.72
C LEU A 751 -46.20 -2.49 -32.07
N THR A 752 -46.19 -2.68 -30.76
CA THR A 752 -45.00 -3.10 -29.99
C THR A 752 -44.89 -4.61 -29.81
N ALA A 753 -45.96 -5.37 -30.08
CA ALA A 753 -45.98 -6.82 -29.88
C ALA A 753 -45.14 -7.59 -30.91
N GLU A 754 -44.42 -8.62 -30.46
CA GLU A 754 -43.84 -9.66 -31.32
C GLU A 754 -44.96 -10.51 -31.94
N SER A 755 -45.57 -10.06 -33.03
CA SER A 755 -46.51 -10.90 -33.76
C SER A 755 -45.75 -11.88 -34.66
N ASN A 756 -45.35 -13.02 -34.08
CA ASN A 756 -44.80 -14.19 -34.79
C ASN A 756 -45.90 -15.04 -35.47
N VAL A 757 -46.93 -14.41 -36.05
CA VAL A 757 -47.88 -15.14 -36.90
C VAL A 757 -47.47 -14.93 -38.35
N PRO A 758 -46.69 -15.85 -38.96
CA PRO A 758 -46.64 -15.90 -40.41
C PRO A 758 -48.09 -16.00 -40.87
N SER A 759 -48.49 -15.06 -41.72
CA SER A 759 -49.77 -15.01 -42.41
C SER A 759 -49.93 -16.20 -43.35
N GLY A 760 -49.98 -17.41 -42.80
CA GLY A 760 -50.05 -18.65 -43.55
C GLY A 760 -51.47 -19.09 -43.89
N SER A 761 -52.50 -18.31 -43.54
CA SER A 761 -53.89 -18.70 -43.81
C SER A 761 -54.83 -17.59 -44.30
N ASN A 762 -54.59 -16.32 -43.96
CA ASN A 762 -55.61 -15.25 -44.08
C ASN A 762 -55.19 -14.01 -44.88
N LEU A 763 -53.93 -13.89 -45.31
CA LEU A 763 -53.53 -12.79 -46.19
C LEU A 763 -53.85 -13.11 -47.65
N GLN A 764 -54.68 -12.28 -48.27
CA GLN A 764 -54.84 -12.28 -49.73
C GLN A 764 -54.00 -11.14 -50.31
N PHE A 765 -52.84 -11.50 -50.87
CA PHE A 765 -52.09 -10.63 -51.77
C PHE A 765 -52.64 -10.81 -53.19
N ALA A 766 -53.17 -9.74 -53.77
CA ALA A 766 -53.80 -9.80 -55.07
C ALA A 766 -53.34 -8.68 -56.00
N TYR A 767 -53.30 -8.99 -57.30
CA TYR A 767 -52.94 -8.05 -58.34
C TYR A 767 -54.20 -7.60 -59.07
N THR A 768 -54.34 -6.29 -59.28
CA THR A 768 -55.44 -5.72 -60.09
C THR A 768 -54.89 -4.96 -61.29
N ASP A 769 -55.17 -5.48 -62.49
CA ASP A 769 -54.91 -4.84 -63.78
C ASP A 769 -56.16 -4.06 -64.24
N THR A 770 -56.36 -2.83 -63.74
CA THR A 770 -57.55 -2.01 -64.10
C THR A 770 -57.11 -0.74 -64.83
N ALA A 771 -57.62 -0.48 -66.03
CA ALA A 771 -57.32 0.77 -66.75
C ALA A 771 -57.83 2.00 -65.96
N LEU A 772 -57.18 3.14 -66.16
CA LEU A 772 -57.65 4.42 -65.65
C LEU A 772 -59.08 4.72 -66.14
N ILE A 773 -59.81 5.53 -65.37
CA ILE A 773 -61.20 5.85 -65.67
C ILE A 773 -61.26 7.03 -66.65
N SER A 774 -61.66 6.73 -67.89
CA SER A 774 -61.86 7.73 -68.97
C SER A 774 -63.07 8.67 -68.81
N ALA A 775 -63.92 8.44 -67.82
CA ALA A 775 -65.11 9.24 -67.53
C ALA A 775 -65.14 9.64 -66.05
N GLY A 776 -64.55 10.79 -65.73
CA GLY A 776 -64.47 11.33 -64.37
C GLY A 776 -65.83 11.37 -63.66
N GLY A 777 -65.82 11.09 -62.36
CA GLY A 777 -67.03 10.88 -61.55
C GLY A 777 -67.63 9.47 -61.60
N SER A 778 -66.96 8.50 -62.26
CA SER A 778 -67.28 7.07 -62.14
C SER A 778 -66.48 6.42 -61.01
N THR A 779 -66.92 5.26 -60.51
CA THR A 779 -66.24 4.50 -59.46
C THR A 779 -65.08 3.67 -60.02
N PHE A 780 -63.94 3.65 -59.33
CA PHE A 780 -62.83 2.74 -59.63
C PHE A 780 -63.05 1.40 -58.91
N THR A 781 -63.10 0.26 -59.60
CA THR A 781 -63.43 -1.03 -58.96
C THR A 781 -62.19 -1.90 -58.75
N LEU A 782 -61.97 -2.35 -57.51
CA LEU A 782 -60.95 -3.35 -57.17
C LEU A 782 -61.51 -4.76 -57.37
N GLY A 783 -60.78 -5.61 -58.09
CA GLY A 783 -61.24 -6.96 -58.45
C GLY A 783 -61.02 -8.03 -57.37
N ALA A 784 -60.31 -7.70 -56.29
CA ALA A 784 -59.69 -8.72 -55.43
C ALA A 784 -59.55 -8.34 -53.94
N SER A 785 -60.58 -7.72 -53.31
CA SER A 785 -60.63 -7.59 -51.84
C SER A 785 -61.37 -8.77 -51.19
N SER A 786 -61.22 -9.00 -49.89
CA SER A 786 -61.98 -10.02 -49.17
C SER A 786 -62.41 -9.49 -47.81
N SER A 787 -63.24 -10.26 -47.09
CA SER A 787 -63.63 -9.92 -45.71
C SER A 787 -62.50 -10.02 -44.70
N GLU A 788 -61.35 -10.60 -45.09
CA GLU A 788 -60.10 -10.56 -44.34
C GLU A 788 -59.21 -9.44 -44.92
N PHE A 789 -58.35 -8.85 -44.09
CA PHE A 789 -57.49 -7.76 -44.54
C PHE A 789 -56.68 -8.19 -45.77
N SER A 790 -56.87 -7.46 -46.88
CA SER A 790 -56.31 -7.82 -48.18
C SER A 790 -55.31 -6.78 -48.62
N ILE A 791 -54.22 -7.22 -49.24
CA ILE A 791 -53.22 -6.33 -49.84
C ILE A 791 -53.38 -6.41 -51.35
N VAL A 792 -53.76 -5.30 -51.96
CA VAL A 792 -54.02 -5.20 -53.39
C VAL A 792 -52.95 -4.34 -54.02
N GLU A 793 -52.13 -4.94 -54.87
CA GLU A 793 -51.17 -4.23 -55.69
C GLU A 793 -51.83 -3.75 -56.98
N LEU A 794 -51.77 -2.44 -57.23
CA LEU A 794 -52.30 -1.83 -58.44
C LEU A 794 -51.28 -1.85 -59.57
N ASN A 795 -51.58 -2.64 -60.60
CA ASN A 795 -50.75 -2.71 -61.80
C ASN A 795 -51.26 -1.75 -62.89
N THR A 796 -51.37 -0.48 -62.54
CA THR A 796 -51.87 0.59 -63.40
C THR A 796 -50.91 1.77 -63.34
N THR A 797 -50.49 2.27 -64.50
CA THR A 797 -49.77 3.55 -64.56
C THR A 797 -50.74 4.67 -64.21
N LEU A 798 -50.47 5.39 -63.13
CA LEU A 798 -51.26 6.54 -62.70
C LEU A 798 -51.17 7.68 -63.71
N ASP A 799 -52.18 8.55 -63.70
CA ASP A 799 -52.17 9.76 -64.51
C ASP A 799 -51.16 10.79 -63.98
N ASP A 800 -50.48 11.50 -64.89
CA ASP A 800 -49.45 12.50 -64.54
C ASP A 800 -50.05 13.89 -64.20
N ASP A 801 -51.38 14.06 -64.25
CA ASP A 801 -52.07 15.29 -63.85
C ASP A 801 -51.89 15.61 -62.36
N ILE A 802 -51.54 14.61 -61.56
CA ILE A 802 -51.13 14.79 -60.15
C ILE A 802 -49.91 13.93 -59.83
N GLU A 803 -48.97 14.51 -59.08
CA GLU A 803 -47.80 13.83 -58.55
C GLU A 803 -48.06 13.46 -57.10
N LEU A 804 -48.06 12.16 -56.80
CA LEU A 804 -48.17 11.64 -55.45
C LEU A 804 -46.90 11.97 -54.65
N THR A 805 -47.09 12.36 -53.41
CA THR A 805 -46.01 12.67 -52.44
C THR A 805 -46.42 12.12 -51.07
N LYS A 806 -45.55 12.17 -50.07
CA LYS A 806 -45.93 11.80 -48.70
C LYS A 806 -47.07 12.66 -48.12
N SER A 807 -47.34 13.83 -48.70
CA SER A 807 -48.46 14.70 -48.30
C SER A 807 -49.77 14.42 -49.04
N SER A 808 -49.79 13.41 -49.92
CA SER A 808 -50.96 13.09 -50.72
C SER A 808 -52.09 12.50 -49.89
N THR A 809 -53.31 12.89 -50.27
CA THR A 809 -54.57 12.49 -49.63
C THR A 809 -55.33 11.53 -50.52
N GLY A 810 -56.40 10.93 -49.99
CA GLY A 810 -57.31 10.12 -50.81
C GLY A 810 -57.84 10.84 -52.05
N SER A 811 -58.05 12.16 -51.98
CA SER A 811 -58.48 12.96 -53.15
C SER A 811 -57.44 12.95 -54.27
N ASP A 812 -56.16 12.96 -53.91
CA ASP A 812 -55.06 12.95 -54.86
C ASP A 812 -54.95 11.59 -55.54
N LEU A 813 -55.10 10.50 -54.79
CA LEU A 813 -55.19 9.16 -55.37
C LEU A 813 -56.39 9.04 -56.33
N LEU A 814 -57.57 9.54 -55.95
CA LEU A 814 -58.74 9.48 -56.83
C LEU A 814 -58.57 10.31 -58.12
N GLN A 815 -57.82 11.40 -58.06
CA GLN A 815 -57.44 12.16 -59.26
C GLN A 815 -56.43 11.38 -60.12
N ALA A 816 -55.44 10.75 -59.49
CA ALA A 816 -54.42 9.93 -60.16
C ALA A 816 -54.99 8.69 -60.88
N LEU A 817 -56.19 8.22 -60.47
CA LEU A 817 -56.91 7.11 -61.08
C LEU A 817 -57.84 7.50 -62.25
N SER A 818 -57.90 8.79 -62.61
CA SER A 818 -58.74 9.34 -63.67
C SER A 818 -57.90 9.82 -64.86
N GLU A 819 -58.34 9.54 -66.10
CA GLU A 819 -57.72 10.10 -67.32
C GLU A 819 -58.22 11.54 -67.63
N ASP A 820 -59.13 12.07 -66.80
CA ASP A 820 -59.71 13.41 -66.92
C ASP A 820 -59.41 14.23 -65.65
N SER A 821 -59.43 15.54 -65.81
CA SER A 821 -59.41 16.57 -64.76
C SER A 821 -60.49 16.46 -63.67
N THR A 822 -61.42 15.50 -63.80
CA THR A 822 -62.42 15.18 -62.78
C THR A 822 -62.04 13.87 -62.10
N PRO A 823 -61.81 13.84 -60.76
CA PRO A 823 -61.44 12.63 -60.04
C PRO A 823 -62.46 11.50 -60.19
N VAL A 824 -62.03 10.25 -59.97
CA VAL A 824 -62.98 9.15 -59.77
C VAL A 824 -63.82 9.39 -58.51
N SER A 825 -65.05 8.90 -58.46
CA SER A 825 -65.98 9.22 -57.35
C SER A 825 -65.70 8.45 -56.06
N GLY A 826 -64.76 7.51 -56.07
CA GLY A 826 -64.42 6.61 -54.98
C GLY A 826 -63.90 5.26 -55.48
N ILE A 827 -63.43 4.43 -54.57
CA ILE A 827 -62.92 3.08 -54.86
C ILE A 827 -63.92 2.04 -54.34
N GLN A 828 -64.45 1.21 -55.25
CA GLN A 828 -65.37 0.13 -54.94
C GLN A 828 -64.59 -1.11 -54.48
N VAL A 829 -64.74 -1.48 -53.21
CA VAL A 829 -64.30 -2.76 -52.62
C VAL A 829 -65.43 -3.81 -52.69
N ASN A 830 -65.13 -5.07 -52.34
CA ASN A 830 -66.05 -6.20 -52.50
C ASN A 830 -67.22 -6.22 -51.50
N ALA A 831 -66.99 -5.81 -50.25
CA ALA A 831 -68.05 -5.65 -49.26
C ALA A 831 -67.82 -4.42 -48.36
N ALA A 832 -68.88 -3.97 -47.69
CA ALA A 832 -68.79 -2.91 -46.69
C ALA A 832 -67.95 -3.39 -45.49
N ASP A 833 -67.23 -2.47 -44.84
CA ASP A 833 -66.27 -2.73 -43.76
C ASP A 833 -65.06 -3.61 -44.15
N ASP A 834 -64.87 -3.97 -45.43
CA ASP A 834 -63.63 -4.60 -45.90
C ASP A 834 -62.46 -3.61 -45.71
N LYS A 835 -61.39 -4.09 -45.06
CA LYS A 835 -60.13 -3.34 -44.91
C LYS A 835 -59.15 -3.76 -45.99
N VAL A 836 -58.66 -2.79 -46.76
CA VAL A 836 -57.77 -3.05 -47.88
C VAL A 836 -56.53 -2.17 -47.78
N GLY A 837 -55.36 -2.80 -47.76
CA GLY A 837 -54.10 -2.13 -48.08
C GLY A 837 -53.95 -2.05 -49.60
N LEU A 838 -54.05 -0.85 -50.19
CA LEU A 838 -53.85 -0.65 -51.62
C LEU A 838 -52.44 -0.10 -51.87
N ILE A 839 -51.69 -0.73 -52.77
CA ILE A 839 -50.36 -0.26 -53.18
C ILE A 839 -50.49 0.35 -54.57
N SER A 840 -50.06 1.60 -54.72
CA SER A 840 -49.99 2.30 -56.01
C SER A 840 -48.57 2.80 -56.28
N TYR A 841 -48.20 2.99 -57.55
CA TYR A 841 -46.84 3.37 -57.92
C TYR A 841 -46.80 4.67 -58.74
N GLN A 842 -45.84 5.54 -58.42
CA GLN A 842 -45.48 6.68 -59.26
C GLN A 842 -44.01 7.05 -58.99
N ASN A 843 -43.29 7.50 -60.02
CA ASN A 843 -41.91 8.00 -59.89
C ASN A 843 -40.94 7.03 -59.19
N ASN A 844 -41.10 5.72 -59.39
CA ASN A 844 -40.30 4.66 -58.75
C ASN A 844 -40.49 4.52 -57.23
N ASN A 845 -41.61 5.00 -56.68
CA ASN A 845 -41.99 4.81 -55.28
C ASN A 845 -43.29 4.02 -55.18
N ALA A 846 -43.43 3.26 -54.09
CA ALA A 846 -44.68 2.58 -53.74
C ALA A 846 -45.40 3.35 -52.63
N TYR A 847 -46.67 3.69 -52.86
CA TYR A 847 -47.53 4.40 -51.92
C TYR A 847 -48.53 3.40 -51.33
N LEU A 848 -48.50 3.23 -50.01
CA LEU A 848 -49.34 2.27 -49.27
C LEU A 848 -50.53 3.00 -48.67
N TRP A 849 -51.71 2.66 -49.14
CA TRP A 849 -52.97 3.28 -48.72
C TRP A 849 -53.79 2.32 -47.88
N HIS A 850 -54.38 2.80 -46.79
CA HIS A 850 -55.44 2.13 -46.04
C HIS A 850 -56.81 2.59 -46.55
N LEU A 851 -57.64 1.63 -46.95
CA LEU A 851 -59.00 1.86 -47.42
C LEU A 851 -59.96 1.20 -46.43
N GLU A 852 -60.80 2.01 -45.77
CA GLU A 852 -61.83 1.50 -44.85
C GLU A 852 -63.02 2.46 -44.75
N GLN A 853 -64.18 2.05 -45.25
CA GLN A 853 -65.42 2.81 -45.06
C GLN A 853 -66.05 2.51 -43.70
N SER A 854 -65.61 3.21 -42.65
CA SER A 854 -66.07 2.95 -41.28
C SER A 854 -67.57 3.26 -41.08
N GLY A 855 -68.36 2.24 -40.68
CA GLY A 855 -69.72 2.43 -40.16
C GLY A 855 -70.82 2.67 -41.20
N SER A 856 -70.56 2.31 -42.47
CA SER A 856 -71.51 2.38 -43.58
C SER A 856 -71.91 0.97 -44.05
N SER A 857 -73.07 0.82 -44.71
CA SER A 857 -73.41 -0.41 -45.43
C SER A 857 -72.95 -0.39 -46.89
N ASP A 858 -72.22 0.64 -47.29
CA ASP A 858 -71.71 0.84 -48.65
C ASP A 858 -70.30 0.28 -48.80
N ALA A 859 -70.01 -0.30 -49.95
CA ALA A 859 -68.70 -0.85 -50.32
C ALA A 859 -67.89 0.12 -51.20
N LEU A 860 -68.37 1.36 -51.37
CA LEU A 860 -67.66 2.44 -52.02
C LEU A 860 -66.89 3.27 -50.97
N VAL A 861 -65.56 3.23 -51.03
CA VAL A 861 -64.65 4.00 -50.18
C VAL A 861 -64.44 5.39 -50.79
N MET A 862 -64.76 6.43 -50.01
CA MET A 862 -64.66 7.83 -50.43
C MET A 862 -63.29 8.42 -50.10
N ALA A 863 -62.99 9.61 -50.64
CA ALA A 863 -61.68 10.25 -50.48
C ALA A 863 -61.29 10.48 -48.99
N GLU A 864 -62.26 10.75 -48.12
CA GLU A 864 -62.04 10.93 -46.68
C GLU A 864 -61.70 9.64 -45.91
N ASP A 865 -62.04 8.48 -46.48
CA ASP A 865 -61.87 7.14 -45.90
C ASP A 865 -60.68 6.40 -46.53
N ILE A 866 -59.87 7.12 -47.33
CA ILE A 866 -58.61 6.66 -47.92
C ILE A 866 -57.48 7.42 -47.24
N GLN A 867 -56.60 6.69 -46.56
CA GLN A 867 -55.47 7.25 -45.82
C GLN A 867 -54.16 6.72 -46.41
N LEU A 868 -53.21 7.61 -46.71
CA LEU A 868 -51.84 7.18 -46.99
C LEU A 868 -51.20 6.78 -45.66
N VAL A 869 -50.50 5.65 -45.64
CA VAL A 869 -49.89 5.10 -44.41
C VAL A 869 -48.37 5.16 -44.49
N ALA A 870 -47.81 4.80 -45.64
CA ALA A 870 -46.38 4.89 -45.86
C ALA A 870 -46.04 5.09 -47.34
N VAL A 871 -44.84 5.60 -47.59
CA VAL A 871 -44.20 5.65 -48.90
C VAL A 871 -42.90 4.86 -48.82
N LEU A 872 -42.77 3.82 -49.64
CA LEU A 872 -41.51 3.11 -49.83
C LEU A 872 -40.80 3.75 -51.03
N TYR A 873 -39.64 4.33 -50.77
CA TYR A 873 -38.83 4.97 -51.80
C TYR A 873 -38.03 3.95 -52.59
N ASP A 874 -37.84 4.23 -53.88
CA ASP A 874 -37.08 3.40 -54.82
C ASP A 874 -37.63 1.97 -55.04
N VAL A 875 -38.87 1.71 -54.64
CA VAL A 875 -39.60 0.45 -54.91
C VAL A 875 -40.51 0.60 -56.14
N GLY A 876 -40.16 -0.12 -57.20
CA GLY A 876 -40.86 -0.11 -58.47
C GLY A 876 -42.09 -1.02 -58.53
N GLN A 877 -42.94 -0.78 -59.53
CA GLN A 877 -44.12 -1.60 -59.79
C GLN A 877 -43.76 -3.06 -60.05
N GLY A 878 -44.44 -3.98 -59.34
CA GLY A 878 -44.23 -5.44 -59.47
C GLY A 878 -42.99 -5.96 -58.75
N GLU A 879 -42.28 -5.14 -57.98
CA GLU A 879 -41.14 -5.58 -57.16
C GLU A 879 -41.57 -6.18 -55.82
N LEU A 880 -42.72 -5.76 -55.28
CA LEU A 880 -43.31 -6.29 -54.06
C LEU A 880 -44.00 -7.64 -54.31
N SER A 881 -44.07 -8.47 -53.28
CA SER A 881 -44.73 -9.77 -53.33
C SER A 881 -45.39 -10.11 -52.00
N SER A 882 -46.14 -11.22 -51.96
CA SER A 882 -46.79 -11.67 -50.73
C SER A 882 -45.82 -11.97 -49.57
N SER A 883 -44.53 -12.20 -49.82
CA SER A 883 -43.55 -12.43 -48.74
C SER A 883 -43.12 -11.15 -48.05
N ASN A 884 -43.34 -9.97 -48.65
CA ASN A 884 -43.01 -8.68 -48.05
C ASN A 884 -44.06 -8.18 -47.07
N PHE A 885 -45.08 -8.99 -46.76
CA PHE A 885 -46.19 -8.56 -45.92
C PHE A 885 -46.57 -9.61 -44.91
N ILE A 886 -46.73 -9.16 -43.67
CA ILE A 886 -47.41 -9.91 -42.61
C ILE A 886 -48.52 -9.04 -42.03
N VAL A 887 -49.62 -9.65 -41.63
CA VAL A 887 -50.78 -8.95 -41.08
C VAL A 887 -51.30 -9.72 -39.87
N ALA A 888 -51.59 -8.98 -38.80
CA ALA A 888 -52.05 -9.50 -37.52
C ALA A 888 -53.42 -8.95 -37.13
#